data_AF-A0A3Q7ULH4-F1
#
_entry.id   AF-A0A3Q7ULH4-F1
#
_cell.length_a   1.000
_cell.length_b   1.000
_cell.length_c   1.000
_cell.angle_alpha   90.00
_cell.angle_beta   90.00
_cell.angle_gamma   90.00
#
_symmetry.space_group_name_H-M   'P 1'
#
loop_
_entity.id
_entity.type
_entity.pdbx_description
1 polymer ?
#
loop_
_entity_poly.entity_id
_entity_poly.type
_entity_poly.pdbx_seq_one_letter_code
_entity_poly.pdbx_strand_id
1 'polypeptide(L)'
;MALAICRRFPGSFCGTPPRPALIKHHINKKLPGQTCEDCVLTGRMIRTDARMAATLKLLKPLGYQAFCNPFAYSATQSVTYWNVGSCTWQTEQDPPEHSSLCHPAKKVENINSTSSSQRLLTTSSALPGSESSRAPASQASTLKSGSPRAAGVVEEDIEIFDSFEDPRGFLQLRPEYQLHSYNRSETCQPLSVSEGELILHKVTVYQGNLQPQVIAEYFCKLSSLPAEQHHVVLSSTSFALLCQLSVKNIQLFDVPDLINILKAFVNLGIPPSHSMLGVYETRFCNKVWEMSVDQLLLVADLWRYLGRRVPRFLKIFFSYLNLHWKDLSLSQLIHLIYIIGESRQVPQDLMQKLESLVLKYIDLINLEEIGTICLGFFKSSSSLSEYVMRKIGDLACADMQHLSNYALVNILKMFRFTHVDHVNFMKHFGQIAPQRIPFLGVQGVMHLTLACSALRVLDEGLMNAVAASLPMRVAYCRSKDIAKILWSFGTLNYKPPNTEEFYSALINEIHRKMPEFKRYPEHLLTCLLGLAFSEYFPFELINFALSPEFVKLAQARSKFELTKELYTLDGIVGTECLDYRGNRLSAHLQQEGSEMLWNLARKDMCSKPEFLEALFLLETMLGGSQYIKHHMILPHTRSSDLEVQLDVNMKPLPFNIEAIPVEEEATLKLKHVGISLTDDLMNQLLQGKSRKHTQGETESETEPQARELEKIAIHLGSSPCSVADRLGADRLACMQAPQVKLAIQLTNKNQYCYASRDLLGLHNMKRRQLNQLGYRVVELFHWEWLPLLKRTRLEKLMFLHEKVFTSTL
;
A
#
# COMPACT_ATOMS: atom_id res chain seq x y z
N MET A 1 -1.52 -6.86 -2.02
CA MET A 1 -1.35 -5.68 -2.90
C MET A 1 -2.17 -4.47 -2.48
N ALA A 2 -3.52 -4.50 -2.43
CA ALA A 2 -4.33 -3.28 -2.24
C ALA A 2 -4.16 -2.51 -0.90
N LEU A 3 -3.60 -3.12 0.15
CA LEU A 3 -3.22 -2.45 1.41
C LEU A 3 -1.75 -2.03 1.51
N ALA A 4 -0.92 -2.26 0.48
CA ALA A 4 0.46 -1.77 0.48
C ALA A 4 0.55 -0.23 0.62
N ILE A 5 -0.51 0.46 0.20
CA ILE A 5 -0.65 1.93 0.25
C ILE A 5 -0.86 2.43 1.69
N CYS A 6 -1.61 1.70 2.54
CA CYS A 6 -1.79 2.08 3.95
C CYS A 6 -0.49 1.99 4.77
N ARG A 7 0.50 1.24 4.26
CA ARG A 7 1.73 0.85 4.96
C ARG A 7 3.00 1.54 4.49
N ARG A 8 2.93 2.33 3.42
CA ARG A 8 4.07 3.09 2.86
C ARG A 8 3.96 4.59 3.09
N PHE A 9 3.50 4.98 4.29
CA PHE A 9 4.07 6.17 4.91
C PHE A 9 5.50 5.82 5.36
N PRO A 10 6.54 6.60 5.03
CA PRO A 10 7.87 6.01 4.86
C PRO A 10 8.69 5.96 6.16
N GLY A 11 8.97 4.74 6.62
CA GLY A 11 10.02 4.43 7.60
C GLY A 11 11.15 3.56 7.02
N SER A 12 11.25 3.48 5.68
CA SER A 12 12.36 2.85 4.96
C SER A 12 12.29 3.20 3.46
N PHE A 13 13.27 3.96 2.98
CA PHE A 13 13.62 4.04 1.56
C PHE A 13 14.99 3.39 1.38
N CYS A 14 15.03 2.09 1.10
CA CYS A 14 16.21 1.44 0.52
C CYS A 14 16.14 1.50 -1.01
N GLY A 15 16.20 2.71 -1.56
CA GLY A 15 16.51 2.91 -2.97
C GLY A 15 18.01 2.75 -3.16
N THR A 16 18.45 1.80 -3.98
CA THR A 16 19.87 1.75 -4.39
C THR A 16 20.18 3.00 -5.22
N PRO A 17 21.23 3.77 -4.89
CA PRO A 17 21.62 4.92 -5.70
C PRO A 17 22.01 4.44 -7.12
N PRO A 18 21.75 5.26 -8.16
CA PRO A 18 22.09 4.87 -9.53
C PRO A 18 23.59 4.66 -9.65
N ARG A 19 24.00 3.47 -10.09
CA ARG A 19 25.38 3.23 -10.54
C ARG A 19 25.63 4.05 -11.80
N PRO A 20 26.70 4.86 -11.88
CA PRO A 20 27.12 5.43 -13.15
C PRO A 20 27.51 4.30 -14.11
N ALA A 21 26.85 4.21 -15.26
CA ALA A 21 27.28 3.32 -16.33
C ALA A 21 28.56 3.88 -16.95
N LEU A 22 29.71 3.30 -16.59
CA LEU A 22 31.00 3.57 -17.23
C LEU A 22 31.02 2.99 -18.65
N ILE A 23 30.39 3.69 -19.59
CA ILE A 23 30.56 3.43 -21.02
C ILE A 23 31.90 4.05 -21.44
N LYS A 24 32.90 3.20 -21.71
CA LYS A 24 34.16 3.62 -22.33
C LYS A 24 33.92 3.96 -23.80
N HIS A 25 33.70 5.24 -24.11
CA HIS A 25 33.89 5.74 -25.49
C HIS A 25 35.28 6.32 -25.66
N HIS A 26 36.14 5.61 -26.39
CA HIS A 26 37.37 6.16 -26.96
C HIS A 26 37.01 7.05 -28.16
N ILE A 27 37.07 8.37 -28.00
CA ILE A 27 37.20 9.30 -29.14
C ILE A 27 38.25 10.37 -28.81
N ASN A 28 39.35 10.35 -29.55
CA ASN A 28 40.34 11.43 -29.57
C ASN A 28 39.78 12.64 -30.35
N LYS A 29 39.84 13.85 -29.76
CA LYS A 29 40.23 15.10 -30.45
C LYS A 29 40.39 16.27 -29.46
N LYS A 30 41.03 17.35 -29.93
CA LYS A 30 41.72 18.37 -29.12
C LYS A 30 40.82 19.55 -28.66
N LEU A 31 41.26 20.14 -27.53
CA LEU A 31 41.18 21.53 -27.01
C LEU A 31 41.07 22.67 -28.08
N PRO A 32 40.74 23.95 -27.72
CA PRO A 32 40.91 24.58 -26.38
C PRO A 32 39.84 25.57 -25.84
N GLY A 33 39.91 25.84 -24.53
CA GLY A 33 40.07 27.22 -24.01
C GLY A 33 38.90 27.92 -23.30
N GLN A 34 38.99 28.05 -21.97
CA GLN A 34 39.06 29.36 -21.25
C GLN A 34 39.39 29.17 -19.76
N THR A 35 39.79 30.25 -19.09
CA THR A 35 40.73 30.26 -17.95
C THR A 35 40.12 30.40 -16.56
N CYS A 36 40.89 29.98 -15.56
CA CYS A 36 40.69 30.17 -14.12
C CYS A 36 41.26 31.53 -13.67
N GLU A 37 40.71 32.11 -12.61
CA GLU A 37 41.43 33.07 -11.75
C GLU A 37 41.18 32.74 -10.27
N ASP A 38 42.23 32.95 -9.46
CA ASP A 38 42.39 32.46 -8.10
C ASP A 38 41.90 33.43 -7.02
N CYS A 39 41.62 32.90 -5.83
CA CYS A 39 41.92 33.65 -4.60
C CYS A 39 42.32 32.73 -3.43
N VAL A 40 43.63 32.67 -3.18
CA VAL A 40 44.24 31.97 -2.04
C VAL A 40 44.58 33.00 -0.95
N LEU A 41 44.03 32.84 0.26
CA LEU A 41 44.56 33.53 1.45
C LEU A 41 44.58 32.65 2.71
N THR A 42 45.81 32.26 3.07
CA THR A 42 46.37 32.18 4.43
C THR A 42 45.51 31.63 5.58
N GLY A 43 45.85 30.42 6.04
CA GLY A 43 45.34 29.89 7.30
C GLY A 43 46.00 30.50 8.54
N ARG A 44 45.28 30.51 9.66
CA ARG A 44 45.82 30.80 11.00
C ARG A 44 45.45 29.68 11.96
N MET A 45 46.45 29.14 12.64
CA MET A 45 46.34 27.93 13.45
C MET A 45 45.80 28.25 14.86
N ILE A 46 44.69 27.63 15.25
CA ILE A 46 44.18 27.66 16.64
C ILE A 46 44.01 26.21 17.10
N ARG A 47 44.52 25.90 18.29
CA ARG A 47 44.55 24.53 18.85
C ARG A 47 43.13 24.03 19.13
N THR A 48 42.78 22.86 18.58
CA THR A 48 41.57 22.10 18.94
C THR A 48 41.90 20.90 19.81
N ASP A 49 40.97 20.57 20.70
CA ASP A 49 41.09 19.54 21.73
C ASP A 49 41.21 18.11 21.16
N ALA A 50 42.03 17.28 21.80
CA ALA A 50 42.52 16.00 21.30
C ALA A 50 41.43 14.91 21.16
N ARG A 51 40.27 15.06 21.82
CA ARG A 51 39.16 14.08 21.71
C ARG A 51 38.43 14.10 20.36
N MET A 52 38.41 15.23 19.62
CA MET A 52 37.76 15.28 18.29
C MET A 52 38.63 14.74 17.15
N ALA A 53 39.94 14.61 17.35
CA ALA A 53 40.87 14.14 16.32
C ALA A 53 40.75 12.63 16.01
N ALA A 54 40.18 11.84 16.93
CA ALA A 54 39.96 10.41 16.75
C ALA A 54 38.78 10.11 15.79
N THR A 55 37.68 10.86 15.92
CA THR A 55 36.43 10.60 15.16
C THR A 55 36.52 11.10 13.71
N LEU A 56 37.33 12.12 13.43
CA LEU A 56 37.46 12.72 12.08
C LEU A 56 38.55 12.09 11.18
N LYS A 57 39.42 11.22 11.72
CA LYS A 57 40.50 10.59 10.94
C LYS A 57 40.11 9.33 10.16
N LEU A 58 38.86 8.85 10.29
CA LEU A 58 38.35 7.67 9.58
C LEU A 58 37.66 7.96 8.23
N LEU A 59 37.62 9.23 7.80
CA LEU A 59 37.05 9.63 6.51
C LEU A 59 38.14 9.90 5.46
N LYS A 60 38.69 8.82 4.91
CA LYS A 60 39.14 8.78 3.50
C LYS A 60 38.28 7.76 2.75
N PRO A 61 38.03 7.96 1.44
CA PRO A 61 37.03 7.18 0.72
C PRO A 61 37.49 5.74 0.52
N LEU A 62 37.00 4.83 1.36
CA LEU A 62 37.08 3.41 1.12
C LEU A 62 36.18 3.07 -0.07
N GLY A 63 36.80 2.57 -1.14
CA GLY A 63 36.08 2.03 -2.28
C GLY A 63 35.13 0.91 -1.84
N TYR A 64 33.91 0.92 -2.36
CA TYR A 64 32.85 0.00 -1.98
C TYR A 64 33.19 -1.44 -2.38
N GLN A 65 33.78 -2.21 -1.46
CA GLN A 65 33.97 -3.66 -1.62
C GLN A 65 33.08 -4.39 -0.60
N ALA A 66 31.81 -4.53 -0.95
CA ALA A 66 30.84 -5.25 -0.13
C ALA A 66 31.05 -6.77 -0.29
N PHE A 67 31.34 -7.46 0.80
CA PHE A 67 31.21 -8.92 0.86
C PHE A 67 29.72 -9.28 0.81
N CYS A 68 29.29 -9.97 -0.25
CA CYS A 68 27.94 -10.51 -0.34
C CYS A 68 27.75 -11.66 0.63
N ASN A 69 26.96 -11.46 1.70
CA ASN A 69 26.39 -12.55 2.48
C ASN A 69 24.97 -12.87 1.93
N PRO A 70 24.72 -14.03 1.30
CA PRO A 70 23.45 -14.31 0.63
C PRO A 70 22.23 -14.52 1.56
N PHE A 71 22.45 -14.67 2.88
CA PHE A 71 21.42 -15.18 3.80
C PHE A 71 20.39 -14.16 4.32
N ALA A 72 20.42 -12.90 3.87
CA ALA A 72 19.51 -11.85 4.35
C ALA A 72 18.23 -11.65 3.51
N TYR A 73 18.02 -12.41 2.43
CA TYR A 73 16.92 -12.20 1.46
C TYR A 73 15.88 -13.33 1.38
N SER A 74 15.91 -14.32 2.26
CA SER A 74 15.00 -15.49 2.24
C SER A 74 13.82 -15.41 3.24
N ALA A 75 13.82 -14.47 4.18
CA ALA A 75 12.83 -14.40 5.26
C ALA A 75 11.46 -13.77 4.87
N THR A 76 10.91 -14.12 3.69
CA THR A 76 9.46 -14.01 3.39
C THR A 76 9.06 -14.78 2.11
N GLN A 77 9.31 -16.09 2.07
CA GLN A 77 8.61 -17.00 1.15
C GLN A 77 8.02 -18.21 1.89
N SER A 78 6.93 -18.73 1.31
CA SER A 78 6.14 -19.90 1.74
C SER A 78 5.69 -19.96 3.21
N VAL A 79 4.46 -19.52 3.46
CA VAL A 79 3.52 -20.37 4.23
C VAL A 79 2.52 -20.92 3.22
N THR A 80 2.49 -22.25 3.12
CA THR A 80 1.66 -22.98 2.16
C THR A 80 0.17 -22.91 2.52
N TYR A 81 -0.67 -22.80 1.49
CA TYR A 81 -2.10 -23.03 1.60
C TYR A 81 -2.33 -24.52 1.91
N TRP A 82 -2.78 -24.84 3.12
CA TRP A 82 -3.29 -26.17 3.43
C TRP A 82 -4.74 -26.29 2.96
N ASN A 83 -4.95 -27.12 1.93
CA ASN A 83 -6.25 -27.73 1.69
C ASN A 83 -6.44 -28.87 2.72
N VAL A 84 -7.62 -28.94 3.34
CA VAL A 84 -8.08 -30.13 4.05
C VAL A 84 -9.16 -30.78 3.19
N GLY A 85 -9.00 -32.07 2.84
CA GLY A 85 -10.07 -32.85 2.24
C GLY A 85 -9.74 -33.72 1.02
N SER A 86 -8.71 -34.57 1.06
CA SER A 86 -8.69 -35.81 0.25
C SER A 86 -7.67 -36.82 0.80
N CYS A 87 -8.09 -38.08 0.93
CA CYS A 87 -7.33 -39.15 1.58
C CYS A 87 -6.02 -39.54 0.88
N THR A 88 -5.04 -39.97 1.68
CA THR A 88 -3.80 -40.61 1.25
C THR A 88 -4.04 -42.00 0.65
N TRP A 89 -3.42 -42.25 -0.50
CA TRP A 89 -3.07 -43.61 -0.96
C TRP A 89 -1.65 -43.59 -1.51
N GLN A 90 -0.80 -44.47 -0.99
CA GLN A 90 0.43 -44.90 -1.64
C GLN A 90 0.30 -46.39 -1.96
N THR A 91 0.57 -46.74 -3.21
CA THR A 91 1.04 -48.07 -3.64
C THR A 91 2.33 -48.37 -2.85
N GLU A 92 2.67 -49.60 -2.46
CA GLU A 92 2.70 -50.84 -3.24
C GLU A 92 2.99 -52.07 -2.34
N GLN A 93 2.80 -53.29 -2.87
CA GLN A 93 3.14 -54.65 -2.32
C GLN A 93 2.03 -55.46 -1.61
N ASP A 94 1.65 -56.56 -2.27
CA ASP A 94 0.87 -57.75 -1.84
C ASP A 94 1.82 -58.85 -1.27
N PRO A 95 1.35 -60.04 -0.79
CA PRO A 95 0.15 -60.45 -0.01
C PRO A 95 0.63 -61.26 1.27
N PRO A 96 -0.08 -62.22 1.94
CA PRO A 96 -1.44 -62.76 1.78
C PRO A 96 -2.29 -63.01 3.08
N GLU A 97 -3.51 -63.53 2.85
CA GLU A 97 -4.30 -64.44 3.73
C GLU A 97 -4.72 -64.02 5.17
N HIS A 98 -6.01 -63.71 5.39
CA HIS A 98 -6.98 -64.67 5.99
C HIS A 98 -8.40 -64.09 6.28
N SER A 99 -9.40 -64.73 5.69
CA SER A 99 -10.78 -65.08 6.16
C SER A 99 -11.48 -64.41 7.38
N SER A 100 -12.82 -64.29 7.21
CA SER A 100 -13.90 -64.28 8.23
C SER A 100 -14.14 -62.94 8.97
N LEU A 101 -15.33 -62.54 9.42
CA LEU A 101 -16.77 -62.80 9.18
C LEU A 101 -17.49 -61.91 10.23
N CYS A 102 -18.59 -61.23 9.87
CA CYS A 102 -19.84 -61.07 10.66
C CYS A 102 -20.62 -59.78 10.35
N HIS A 103 -21.78 -59.98 9.72
CA HIS A 103 -22.99 -59.13 9.80
C HIS A 103 -23.73 -59.42 11.15
N PRO A 104 -24.72 -58.63 11.65
CA PRO A 104 -25.88 -58.17 10.86
C PRO A 104 -26.58 -56.83 11.21
N ALA A 105 -27.57 -56.55 10.35
CA ALA A 105 -28.41 -55.37 10.19
C ALA A 105 -29.45 -55.03 11.30
N LYS A 106 -29.94 -53.78 11.24
CA LYS A 106 -31.33 -53.28 11.45
C LYS A 106 -31.39 -51.86 10.83
N LYS A 107 -32.09 -51.52 9.73
CA LYS A 107 -33.52 -51.54 9.31
C LYS A 107 -34.39 -50.41 9.92
N VAL A 108 -35.40 -49.96 9.14
CA VAL A 108 -36.42 -48.89 9.36
C VAL A 108 -35.96 -47.48 8.93
N GLU A 109 -36.68 -46.65 8.17
CA GLU A 109 -37.69 -46.74 7.09
C GLU A 109 -38.05 -45.29 6.64
N ASN A 110 -38.65 -45.15 5.46
CA ASN A 110 -38.98 -43.91 4.72
C ASN A 110 -39.79 -42.81 5.46
N ILE A 111 -39.77 -41.59 4.89
CA ILE A 111 -40.97 -40.83 4.46
C ILE A 111 -40.60 -39.83 3.33
N ASN A 112 -41.49 -39.68 2.34
CA ASN A 112 -41.39 -38.74 1.20
C ASN A 112 -42.40 -37.58 1.34
N SER A 113 -42.06 -36.37 0.90
CA SER A 113 -42.92 -35.35 0.21
C SER A 113 -42.16 -34.01 0.10
N THR A 114 -41.85 -33.42 -1.06
CA THR A 114 -42.64 -32.73 -2.15
C THR A 114 -43.12 -31.28 -1.90
N SER A 115 -42.89 -30.44 -2.92
CA SER A 115 -43.44 -29.08 -3.19
C SER A 115 -42.87 -27.90 -2.36
N SER A 116 -42.19 -26.91 -2.97
CA SER A 116 -42.66 -25.68 -3.68
C SER A 116 -42.95 -24.49 -2.72
N SER A 117 -42.73 -23.20 -3.01
CA SER A 117 -42.82 -22.51 -4.31
C SER A 117 -42.02 -21.18 -4.46
N GLN A 118 -41.82 -20.83 -5.73
CA GLN A 118 -41.45 -19.59 -6.43
C GLN A 118 -41.60 -18.21 -5.74
N ARG A 119 -40.73 -17.25 -6.16
CA ARG A 119 -41.10 -16.01 -6.91
C ARG A 119 -39.84 -15.35 -7.51
N LEU A 120 -39.75 -15.35 -8.86
CA LEU A 120 -39.91 -14.20 -9.77
C LEU A 120 -38.66 -13.31 -9.98
N LEU A 121 -38.08 -13.43 -11.17
CA LEU A 121 -37.29 -12.39 -11.83
C LEU A 121 -37.94 -12.08 -13.18
N THR A 122 -38.29 -10.82 -13.42
CA THR A 122 -38.89 -10.34 -14.66
C THR A 122 -37.82 -9.92 -15.66
N THR A 123 -37.82 -10.55 -16.84
CA THR A 123 -37.06 -10.10 -18.01
C THR A 123 -38.00 -9.43 -19.01
N SER A 124 -37.71 -8.20 -19.41
CA SER A 124 -38.42 -7.52 -20.51
C SER A 124 -37.78 -7.88 -21.84
N SER A 125 -38.53 -8.52 -22.73
CA SER A 125 -38.14 -8.75 -24.12
C SER A 125 -38.46 -7.54 -25.00
N ALA A 126 -37.50 -7.14 -25.85
CA ALA A 126 -37.73 -6.24 -26.98
C ALA A 126 -37.22 -6.94 -28.25
N LEU A 127 -38.11 -7.14 -29.21
CA LEU A 127 -37.83 -7.76 -30.51
C LEU A 127 -37.35 -6.69 -31.50
N PRO A 128 -36.29 -6.93 -32.29
CA PRO A 128 -36.04 -6.17 -33.51
C PRO A 128 -36.78 -6.81 -34.69
N GLY A 129 -37.67 -6.05 -35.33
CA GLY A 129 -38.24 -6.41 -36.62
C GLY A 129 -37.25 -6.12 -37.75
N SER A 130 -37.16 -7.03 -38.72
CA SER A 130 -36.38 -6.84 -39.95
C SER A 130 -37.32 -6.58 -41.11
N GLU A 131 -37.05 -5.55 -41.92
CA GLU A 131 -37.13 -5.66 -43.39
C GLU A 131 -36.41 -4.50 -44.09
N SER A 132 -36.10 -4.70 -45.37
CA SER A 132 -35.12 -3.91 -46.14
C SER A 132 -35.73 -3.15 -47.31
N SER A 133 -35.10 -2.04 -47.76
CA SER A 133 -34.80 -1.75 -49.19
C SER A 133 -34.28 -0.31 -49.42
N ARG A 134 -33.94 0.03 -50.68
CA ARG A 134 -33.04 1.13 -51.10
C ARG A 134 -33.77 2.44 -51.49
N ALA A 135 -33.11 3.57 -51.19
CA ALA A 135 -32.94 4.87 -51.89
C ALA A 135 -33.61 5.16 -53.27
N PRO A 136 -33.55 6.41 -53.81
CA PRO A 136 -33.65 7.76 -53.21
C PRO A 136 -34.59 8.73 -54.01
N ALA A 137 -35.10 9.82 -53.41
CA ALA A 137 -35.77 10.90 -54.19
C ALA A 137 -35.78 12.29 -53.49
N SER A 138 -36.00 13.33 -54.29
CA SER A 138 -35.74 14.75 -53.97
C SER A 138 -37.01 15.57 -53.70
N GLN A 139 -36.85 16.67 -52.95
CA GLN A 139 -37.62 17.94 -52.97
C GLN A 139 -39.18 17.90 -53.02
N ALA A 140 -39.83 18.47 -51.98
CA ALA A 140 -40.61 19.72 -52.12
C ALA A 140 -41.21 20.20 -50.78
N SER A 141 -41.42 21.51 -50.69
CA SER A 141 -41.85 22.28 -49.51
C SER A 141 -43.37 22.28 -49.22
N THR A 142 -43.76 22.39 -47.95
CA THR A 142 -44.83 23.35 -47.55
C THR A 142 -44.65 23.88 -46.11
N LEU A 143 -44.87 25.19 -45.95
CA LEU A 143 -45.00 25.95 -44.69
C LEU A 143 -46.24 25.47 -43.86
N LYS A 144 -46.43 25.73 -42.55
CA LYS A 144 -45.83 26.70 -41.61
C LYS A 144 -46.06 26.29 -40.13
N SER A 145 -45.08 26.67 -39.27
CA SER A 145 -45.19 26.99 -37.81
C SER A 145 -44.94 25.88 -36.76
N GLY A 146 -44.33 26.15 -35.59
CA GLY A 146 -43.63 27.38 -35.14
C GLY A 146 -43.25 27.44 -33.64
N SER A 147 -42.18 28.17 -33.30
CA SER A 147 -41.61 28.39 -31.94
C SER A 147 -41.00 27.15 -31.22
N PRO A 148 -40.08 27.30 -30.24
CA PRO A 148 -38.66 27.18 -30.60
C PRO A 148 -37.79 26.24 -29.73
N ARG A 149 -36.82 25.59 -30.40
CA ARG A 149 -35.49 25.16 -29.91
C ARG A 149 -35.40 24.53 -28.51
N ALA A 150 -35.48 23.21 -28.46
CA ALA A 150 -34.50 22.44 -27.69
C ALA A 150 -33.31 22.16 -28.61
N ALA A 151 -32.10 22.58 -28.22
CA ALA A 151 -30.89 22.20 -28.95
C ALA A 151 -30.53 20.76 -28.57
N GLY A 152 -30.58 19.84 -29.54
CA GLY A 152 -30.12 18.48 -29.34
C GLY A 152 -28.62 18.49 -29.03
N VAL A 153 -28.25 17.94 -27.88
CA VAL A 153 -26.87 17.55 -27.61
C VAL A 153 -26.56 16.42 -28.59
N VAL A 154 -25.48 16.59 -29.36
CA VAL A 154 -24.89 15.49 -30.13
C VAL A 154 -24.47 14.44 -29.12
N GLU A 155 -25.00 13.22 -29.22
CA GLU A 155 -24.45 12.06 -28.52
C GLU A 155 -23.07 11.76 -29.11
N GLU A 156 -22.05 12.46 -28.62
CA GLU A 156 -20.70 11.91 -28.58
C GLU A 156 -20.74 10.66 -27.71
N ASP A 157 -20.07 9.59 -28.14
CA ASP A 157 -19.98 8.33 -27.39
C ASP A 157 -19.26 8.58 -26.05
N ILE A 158 -20.05 8.85 -25.00
CA ILE A 158 -19.55 9.08 -23.65
C ILE A 158 -18.98 7.75 -23.11
N GLU A 159 -17.66 7.66 -23.07
CA GLU A 159 -16.91 6.50 -22.59
C GLU A 159 -17.09 6.32 -21.07
N ILE A 160 -18.16 5.63 -20.68
CA ILE A 160 -18.43 5.24 -19.29
C ILE A 160 -17.39 4.20 -18.88
N PHE A 161 -16.41 4.60 -18.06
CA PHE A 161 -15.49 3.67 -17.43
C PHE A 161 -16.25 2.72 -16.52
N ASP A 162 -16.58 1.55 -17.03
CA ASP A 162 -16.92 0.40 -16.22
C ASP A 162 -15.64 -0.39 -15.90
N SER A 163 -15.59 -0.95 -14.70
CA SER A 163 -14.67 -2.06 -14.41
C SER A 163 -14.89 -3.30 -15.30
N PHE A 164 -15.92 -3.30 -16.13
CA PHE A 164 -16.24 -4.28 -17.18
C PHE A 164 -15.94 -3.81 -18.63
N GLU A 165 -15.33 -2.63 -18.86
CA GLU A 165 -14.71 -2.31 -20.17
C GLU A 165 -13.84 -3.49 -20.62
N ASP A 166 -13.99 -3.93 -21.89
CA ASP A 166 -13.30 -5.13 -22.35
C ASP A 166 -11.78 -4.93 -22.25
N PRO A 167 -11.08 -5.65 -21.37
CA PRO A 167 -9.65 -5.50 -21.22
C PRO A 167 -8.87 -6.05 -22.44
N ARG A 168 -9.56 -6.51 -23.48
CA ARG A 168 -9.05 -6.93 -24.79
C ARG A 168 -9.24 -5.88 -25.88
N GLY A 169 -9.81 -4.70 -25.60
CA GLY A 169 -10.02 -3.64 -26.59
C GLY A 169 -8.74 -3.27 -27.37
N PHE A 170 -7.58 -3.31 -26.72
CA PHE A 170 -6.28 -3.07 -27.35
C PHE A 170 -5.95 -4.05 -28.50
N LEU A 171 -6.53 -5.26 -28.51
CA LEU A 171 -6.32 -6.25 -29.57
C LEU A 171 -6.91 -5.81 -30.92
N GLN A 172 -7.80 -4.81 -30.96
CA GLN A 172 -8.37 -4.28 -32.20
C GLN A 172 -7.51 -3.16 -32.82
N LEU A 173 -6.49 -2.68 -32.11
CA LEU A 173 -5.68 -1.52 -32.55
C LEU A 173 -4.68 -1.85 -33.66
N ARG A 174 -4.40 -3.12 -33.90
CA ARG A 174 -3.44 -3.60 -34.90
C ARG A 174 -3.89 -4.94 -35.50
N PRO A 175 -3.80 -5.14 -36.83
CA PRO A 175 -4.15 -6.43 -37.46
C PRO A 175 -3.27 -7.59 -36.99
N GLU A 176 -2.02 -7.33 -36.58
CA GLU A 176 -1.08 -8.35 -36.10
C GLU A 176 -1.60 -9.14 -34.89
N TYR A 177 -2.48 -8.55 -34.07
CA TYR A 177 -3.10 -9.25 -32.95
C TYR A 177 -3.97 -10.45 -33.38
N GLN A 178 -4.52 -10.43 -34.59
CA GLN A 178 -5.38 -11.51 -35.12
C GLN A 178 -4.61 -12.82 -35.31
N LEU A 179 -3.29 -12.76 -35.51
CA LEU A 179 -2.43 -13.96 -35.65
C LEU A 179 -2.33 -14.77 -34.36
N HIS A 180 -2.50 -14.11 -33.21
CA HIS A 180 -2.10 -14.65 -31.91
C HIS A 180 -3.09 -14.34 -30.78
N SER A 181 -4.34 -14.02 -31.11
CA SER A 181 -5.44 -13.86 -30.16
C SER A 181 -6.74 -14.40 -30.74
N TYR A 182 -7.68 -14.77 -29.89
CA TYR A 182 -8.95 -15.36 -30.30
C TYR A 182 -10.05 -14.29 -30.45
N ASN A 183 -10.65 -14.19 -31.64
CA ASN A 183 -11.79 -13.31 -31.89
C ASN A 183 -13.09 -14.11 -32.07
N ARG A 184 -14.10 -13.81 -31.25
CA ARG A 184 -15.43 -14.44 -31.33
C ARG A 184 -16.23 -14.02 -32.58
N SER A 185 -15.88 -12.90 -33.22
CA SER A 185 -16.53 -12.46 -34.46
C SER A 185 -15.96 -13.13 -35.72
N GLU A 186 -15.03 -14.07 -35.61
CA GLU A 186 -14.67 -14.97 -36.72
C GLU A 186 -15.87 -15.89 -37.03
N THR A 187 -16.70 -15.47 -37.98
CA THR A 187 -17.89 -16.22 -38.38
C THR A 187 -17.51 -17.51 -39.11
N CYS A 188 -17.53 -18.64 -38.41
CA CYS A 188 -17.72 -19.93 -39.06
C CYS A 188 -19.08 -19.94 -39.80
N GLN A 189 -19.18 -20.67 -40.91
CA GLN A 189 -20.47 -20.92 -41.53
C GLN A 189 -21.36 -21.70 -40.54
N PRO A 190 -22.59 -21.24 -40.26
CA PRO A 190 -23.45 -21.86 -39.26
C PRO A 190 -23.84 -23.28 -39.72
N LEU A 191 -23.59 -24.27 -38.88
CA LEU A 191 -23.99 -25.65 -39.15
C LEU A 191 -25.50 -25.80 -38.91
N SER A 192 -26.20 -26.55 -39.78
CA SER A 192 -27.62 -26.84 -39.54
C SER A 192 -27.79 -27.83 -38.39
N VAL A 193 -28.94 -27.77 -37.69
CA VAL A 193 -29.24 -28.65 -36.56
C VAL A 193 -29.23 -30.13 -36.97
N SER A 194 -29.78 -30.45 -38.14
CA SER A 194 -29.81 -31.81 -38.69
C SER A 194 -28.43 -32.35 -39.05
N GLU A 195 -27.50 -31.51 -39.50
CA GLU A 195 -26.09 -31.91 -39.69
C GLU A 195 -25.40 -32.14 -38.34
N GLY A 196 -25.70 -31.34 -37.32
CA GLY A 196 -25.22 -31.55 -35.95
C GLY A 196 -25.68 -32.89 -35.37
N GLU A 197 -26.97 -33.21 -35.50
CA GLU A 197 -27.55 -34.50 -35.13
C GLU A 197 -26.91 -35.66 -35.91
N LEU A 198 -26.67 -35.49 -37.22
CA LEU A 198 -26.00 -36.49 -38.05
C LEU A 198 -24.55 -36.74 -37.60
N ILE A 199 -23.82 -35.70 -37.18
CA ILE A 199 -22.47 -35.85 -36.60
C ILE A 199 -22.55 -36.64 -35.29
N LEU A 200 -23.44 -36.28 -34.37
CA LEU A 200 -23.62 -36.99 -33.09
C LEU A 200 -24.01 -38.47 -33.31
N HIS A 201 -24.90 -38.75 -34.26
CA HIS A 201 -25.24 -40.12 -34.67
C HIS A 201 -24.03 -40.88 -35.23
N LYS A 202 -23.24 -40.26 -36.12
CA LYS A 202 -21.99 -40.85 -36.64
C LYS A 202 -21.00 -41.19 -35.53
N VAL A 203 -20.88 -40.37 -34.49
CA VAL A 203 -20.03 -40.68 -33.32
C VAL A 203 -20.50 -41.95 -32.61
N THR A 204 -21.80 -42.12 -32.39
CA THR A 204 -22.37 -43.33 -31.77
C THR A 204 -22.24 -44.58 -32.64
N VAL A 205 -22.28 -44.45 -33.97
CA VAL A 205 -22.13 -45.58 -34.92
C VAL A 205 -20.67 -46.02 -35.05
N TYR A 206 -19.74 -45.08 -35.27
CA TYR A 206 -18.35 -45.43 -35.58
C TYR A 206 -17.47 -45.59 -34.33
N GLN A 207 -17.85 -45.00 -33.20
CA GLN A 207 -17.19 -45.15 -31.90
C GLN A 207 -15.65 -45.08 -32.00
N GLY A 208 -14.95 -46.19 -31.75
CA GLY A 208 -13.49 -46.29 -31.74
C GLY A 208 -12.80 -46.23 -33.11
N ASN A 209 -13.54 -46.25 -34.22
CA ASN A 209 -12.99 -46.27 -35.58
C ASN A 209 -12.85 -44.88 -36.24
N LEU A 210 -13.18 -43.80 -35.52
CA LEU A 210 -12.99 -42.44 -36.01
C LEU A 210 -11.50 -42.05 -36.02
N GLN A 211 -11.03 -41.56 -37.18
CA GLN A 211 -9.69 -41.01 -37.32
C GLN A 211 -9.54 -39.70 -36.51
N PRO A 212 -8.35 -39.38 -35.99
CA PRO A 212 -8.13 -38.16 -35.20
C PRO A 212 -8.61 -36.89 -35.91
N GLN A 213 -8.28 -36.70 -37.19
CA GLN A 213 -8.65 -35.52 -37.96
C GLN A 213 -10.19 -35.35 -38.03
N VAL A 214 -10.93 -36.46 -38.12
CA VAL A 214 -12.40 -36.46 -38.13
C VAL A 214 -12.96 -36.08 -36.75
N ILE A 215 -12.30 -36.48 -35.66
CA ILE A 215 -12.67 -36.06 -34.30
C ILE A 215 -12.50 -34.53 -34.15
N ALA A 216 -11.37 -33.99 -34.61
CA ALA A 216 -11.11 -32.54 -34.60
C ALA A 216 -12.12 -31.77 -35.46
N GLU A 217 -12.40 -32.26 -36.67
CA GLU A 217 -13.40 -31.71 -37.59
C GLU A 217 -14.81 -31.71 -36.97
N TYR A 218 -15.21 -32.79 -36.30
CA TYR A 218 -16.50 -32.89 -35.62
C TYR A 218 -16.64 -31.87 -34.49
N PHE A 219 -15.61 -31.64 -33.68
CA PHE A 219 -15.64 -30.54 -32.70
C PHE A 219 -15.81 -29.18 -33.36
N CYS A 220 -15.05 -28.89 -34.42
CA CYS A 220 -15.14 -27.61 -35.14
C CYS A 220 -16.55 -27.37 -35.70
N LYS A 221 -17.12 -28.37 -36.38
CA LYS A 221 -18.46 -28.33 -36.96
C LYS A 221 -19.54 -28.16 -35.89
N LEU A 222 -19.52 -28.99 -34.83
CA LEU A 222 -20.47 -28.87 -33.72
C LEU A 222 -20.38 -27.50 -33.02
N SER A 223 -19.17 -26.93 -32.92
CA SER A 223 -18.97 -25.58 -32.36
C SER A 223 -19.52 -24.43 -33.21
N SER A 224 -19.89 -24.73 -34.46
CA SER A 224 -20.53 -23.79 -35.40
C SER A 224 -22.06 -23.92 -35.41
N LEU A 225 -22.64 -24.73 -34.52
CA LEU A 225 -24.09 -24.76 -34.30
C LEU A 225 -24.59 -23.46 -33.64
N PRO A 226 -25.88 -23.11 -33.80
CA PRO A 226 -26.50 -21.99 -33.07
C PRO A 226 -26.35 -22.13 -31.55
N ALA A 227 -26.18 -21.01 -30.85
CA ALA A 227 -25.85 -20.98 -29.42
C ALA A 227 -26.91 -21.66 -28.53
N GLU A 228 -28.17 -21.65 -28.98
CA GLU A 228 -29.31 -22.29 -28.33
C GLU A 228 -29.14 -23.82 -28.26
N GLN A 229 -28.43 -24.41 -29.24
CA GLN A 229 -28.21 -25.85 -29.34
C GLN A 229 -27.02 -26.33 -28.51
N HIS A 230 -26.13 -25.44 -28.06
CA HIS A 230 -24.91 -25.83 -27.35
C HIS A 230 -25.23 -26.62 -26.08
N HIS A 231 -26.21 -26.19 -25.28
CA HIS A 231 -26.64 -26.94 -24.10
C HIS A 231 -27.14 -28.36 -24.42
N VAL A 232 -27.85 -28.54 -25.54
CA VAL A 232 -28.37 -29.84 -26.00
C VAL A 232 -27.23 -30.76 -26.40
N VAL A 233 -26.26 -30.24 -27.18
CA VAL A 233 -25.05 -30.97 -27.59
C VAL A 233 -24.22 -31.37 -26.36
N LEU A 234 -23.94 -30.44 -25.45
CA LEU A 234 -23.16 -30.70 -24.23
C LEU A 234 -23.80 -31.75 -23.31
N SER A 235 -25.13 -31.87 -23.33
CA SER A 235 -25.89 -32.85 -22.55
C SER A 235 -25.99 -34.22 -23.22
N SER A 236 -25.54 -34.36 -24.48
CA SER A 236 -25.67 -35.59 -25.27
C SER A 236 -24.64 -36.65 -24.89
N THR A 237 -25.09 -37.91 -24.76
CA THR A 237 -24.20 -39.07 -24.57
C THR A 237 -23.26 -39.27 -25.76
N SER A 238 -23.68 -38.93 -26.98
CA SER A 238 -22.83 -38.94 -28.18
C SER A 238 -21.70 -37.91 -28.09
N PHE A 239 -21.95 -36.74 -27.50
CA PHE A 239 -20.92 -35.73 -27.30
C PHE A 239 -19.96 -36.14 -26.17
N ALA A 240 -20.47 -36.72 -25.09
CA ALA A 240 -19.63 -37.32 -24.05
C ALA A 240 -18.70 -38.42 -24.62
N LEU A 241 -19.20 -39.24 -25.55
CA LEU A 241 -18.39 -40.22 -26.29
C LEU A 241 -17.35 -39.54 -27.19
N LEU A 242 -17.70 -38.47 -27.91
CA LEU A 242 -16.73 -37.69 -28.70
C LEU A 242 -15.57 -37.16 -27.83
N CYS A 243 -15.88 -36.63 -26.64
CA CYS A 243 -14.89 -36.19 -25.65
C CYS A 243 -14.01 -37.34 -25.14
N GLN A 244 -14.58 -38.53 -24.89
CA GLN A 244 -13.79 -39.71 -24.50
C GLN A 244 -12.85 -40.17 -25.63
N LEU A 245 -13.34 -40.19 -26.87
CA LEU A 245 -12.56 -40.55 -28.05
C LEU A 245 -11.42 -39.55 -28.29
N SER A 246 -11.65 -38.27 -28.05
CA SER A 246 -10.62 -37.24 -28.18
C SER A 246 -9.52 -37.38 -27.13
N VAL A 247 -9.89 -37.66 -25.87
CA VAL A 247 -8.93 -37.96 -24.79
C VAL A 247 -8.15 -39.24 -25.09
N LYS A 248 -8.79 -40.29 -25.61
CA LYS A 248 -8.13 -41.55 -25.99
C LYS A 248 -7.11 -41.36 -27.12
N ASN A 249 -7.44 -40.54 -28.11
CA ASN A 249 -6.60 -40.29 -29.28
C ASN A 249 -5.65 -39.08 -29.10
N ILE A 250 -5.56 -38.48 -27.91
CA ILE A 250 -4.91 -37.17 -27.71
C ILE A 250 -3.41 -37.12 -28.09
N GLN A 251 -2.75 -38.28 -28.09
CA GLN A 251 -1.35 -38.39 -28.51
C GLN A 251 -1.14 -38.33 -30.03
N LEU A 252 -2.21 -38.57 -30.81
CA LEU A 252 -2.21 -38.59 -32.27
C LEU A 252 -2.50 -37.22 -32.89
N PHE A 253 -3.14 -36.30 -32.15
CA PHE A 253 -3.36 -34.93 -32.60
C PHE A 253 -2.05 -34.15 -32.72
N ASP A 254 -1.92 -33.39 -33.81
CA ASP A 254 -0.88 -32.40 -34.01
C ASP A 254 -1.24 -31.05 -33.32
N VAL A 255 -0.41 -30.02 -33.52
CA VAL A 255 -0.66 -28.69 -32.94
C VAL A 255 -1.92 -28.03 -33.52
N PRO A 256 -2.12 -27.94 -34.85
CA PRO A 256 -3.38 -27.48 -35.45
C PRO A 256 -4.64 -28.16 -34.90
N ASP A 257 -4.67 -29.50 -34.84
CA ASP A 257 -5.80 -30.27 -34.31
C ASP A 257 -6.12 -29.85 -32.86
N LEU A 258 -5.11 -29.76 -32.00
CA LEU A 258 -5.29 -29.37 -30.60
C LEU A 258 -5.80 -27.94 -30.45
N ILE A 259 -5.30 -27.00 -31.25
CA ILE A 259 -5.75 -25.59 -31.24
C ILE A 259 -7.19 -25.49 -31.73
N ASN A 260 -7.54 -26.20 -32.81
CA ASN A 260 -8.89 -26.22 -33.38
C ASN A 260 -9.90 -26.82 -32.41
N ILE A 261 -9.56 -27.91 -31.72
CA ILE A 261 -10.40 -28.49 -30.66
C ILE A 261 -10.53 -27.51 -29.47
N LEU A 262 -9.47 -26.80 -29.08
CA LEU A 262 -9.55 -25.80 -28.01
C LEU A 262 -10.41 -24.58 -28.40
N LYS A 263 -10.33 -24.10 -29.65
CA LYS A 263 -11.26 -23.10 -30.22
C LYS A 263 -12.70 -23.62 -30.13
N ALA A 264 -12.96 -24.86 -30.53
CA ALA A 264 -14.27 -25.48 -30.46
C ALA A 264 -14.80 -25.59 -29.00
N PHE A 265 -13.94 -25.89 -28.02
CA PHE A 265 -14.31 -25.90 -26.60
C PHE A 265 -14.73 -24.52 -26.09
N VAL A 266 -14.06 -23.45 -26.54
CA VAL A 266 -14.43 -22.07 -26.22
C VAL A 266 -15.77 -21.71 -26.86
N ASN A 267 -15.94 -22.00 -28.15
CA ASN A 267 -17.17 -21.75 -28.90
C ASN A 267 -18.39 -22.46 -28.29
N LEU A 268 -18.26 -23.74 -27.93
CA LEU A 268 -19.32 -24.56 -27.31
C LEU A 268 -19.62 -24.20 -25.85
N GLY A 269 -18.82 -23.35 -25.21
CA GLY A 269 -18.98 -23.01 -23.79
C GLY A 269 -18.68 -24.17 -22.83
N ILE A 270 -17.67 -25.00 -23.12
CA ILE A 270 -17.29 -26.12 -22.25
C ILE A 270 -16.99 -25.63 -20.82
N PRO A 271 -17.59 -26.24 -19.78
CA PRO A 271 -17.36 -25.81 -18.39
C PRO A 271 -15.87 -25.82 -18.00
N PRO A 272 -15.34 -24.76 -17.34
CA PRO A 272 -13.92 -24.67 -16.97
C PRO A 272 -13.44 -25.79 -16.03
N SER A 273 -14.38 -26.44 -15.34
CA SER A 273 -14.18 -27.58 -14.44
C SER A 273 -14.15 -28.95 -15.14
N HIS A 274 -14.43 -29.03 -16.44
CA HIS A 274 -14.54 -30.31 -17.15
C HIS A 274 -13.19 -31.05 -17.18
N SER A 275 -13.18 -32.31 -16.75
CA SER A 275 -11.96 -33.10 -16.48
C SER A 275 -11.02 -33.23 -17.69
N MET A 276 -11.58 -33.41 -18.90
CA MET A 276 -10.79 -33.55 -20.14
C MET A 276 -9.80 -32.39 -20.35
N LEU A 277 -10.14 -31.18 -19.91
CA LEU A 277 -9.32 -29.99 -20.12
C LEU A 277 -7.96 -30.11 -19.42
N GLY A 278 -7.85 -30.88 -18.34
CA GLY A 278 -6.57 -31.20 -17.70
C GLY A 278 -5.67 -32.11 -18.55
N VAL A 279 -6.26 -32.99 -19.35
CA VAL A 279 -5.51 -33.83 -20.31
C VAL A 279 -5.02 -32.98 -21.48
N TYR A 280 -5.88 -32.07 -22.00
CA TYR A 280 -5.49 -31.11 -23.03
C TYR A 280 -4.38 -30.16 -22.56
N GLU A 281 -4.47 -29.58 -21.35
CA GLU A 281 -3.37 -28.79 -20.78
C GLU A 281 -2.06 -29.59 -20.71
N THR A 282 -2.12 -30.87 -20.31
CA THR A 282 -0.94 -31.75 -20.25
C THR A 282 -0.36 -32.00 -21.64
N ARG A 283 -1.21 -32.19 -22.67
CA ARG A 283 -0.74 -32.34 -24.06
C ARG A 283 -0.12 -31.04 -24.59
N PHE A 284 -0.73 -29.88 -24.35
CA PHE A 284 -0.15 -28.58 -24.71
C PHE A 284 1.17 -28.31 -23.99
N CYS A 285 1.31 -28.70 -22.71
CA CYS A 285 2.59 -28.63 -21.98
C CYS A 285 3.73 -29.37 -22.71
N ASN A 286 3.45 -30.56 -23.21
CA ASN A 286 4.43 -31.36 -23.96
C ASN A 286 4.76 -30.76 -25.34
N LYS A 287 3.84 -29.97 -25.91
CA LYS A 287 3.98 -29.34 -27.23
C LYS A 287 4.54 -27.91 -27.21
N VAL A 288 4.86 -27.34 -26.04
CA VAL A 288 5.33 -25.93 -25.94
C VAL A 288 6.52 -25.63 -26.86
N TRP A 289 7.50 -26.53 -26.92
CA TRP A 289 8.72 -26.34 -27.72
C TRP A 289 8.54 -26.60 -29.22
N GLU A 290 7.38 -27.11 -29.64
CA GLU A 290 7.03 -27.34 -31.06
C GLU A 290 6.17 -26.20 -31.64
N MET A 291 5.60 -25.34 -30.80
CA MET A 291 4.69 -24.27 -31.19
C MET A 291 5.42 -22.94 -31.45
N SER A 292 4.89 -22.14 -32.38
CA SER A 292 5.32 -20.74 -32.55
C SER A 292 4.85 -19.87 -31.37
N VAL A 293 5.46 -18.69 -31.20
CA VAL A 293 5.02 -17.69 -30.20
C VAL A 293 3.55 -17.32 -30.42
N ASP A 294 3.10 -17.17 -31.67
CA ASP A 294 1.73 -16.83 -32.00
C ASP A 294 0.74 -17.92 -31.57
N GLN A 295 1.08 -19.19 -31.82
CA GLN A 295 0.32 -20.34 -31.37
C GLN A 295 0.27 -20.43 -29.83
N LEU A 296 1.40 -20.20 -29.15
CA LEU A 296 1.48 -20.22 -27.69
C LEU A 296 0.63 -19.13 -27.04
N LEU A 297 0.64 -17.91 -27.61
CA LEU A 297 -0.20 -16.79 -27.18
C LEU A 297 -1.68 -17.05 -27.45
N LEU A 298 -2.03 -17.57 -28.64
CA LEU A 298 -3.39 -17.96 -28.98
C LEU A 298 -3.93 -19.04 -28.03
N VAL A 299 -3.13 -20.07 -27.71
CA VAL A 299 -3.50 -21.11 -26.73
C VAL A 299 -3.69 -20.51 -25.34
N ALA A 300 -2.81 -19.61 -24.89
CA ALA A 300 -2.95 -18.94 -23.59
C ALA A 300 -4.23 -18.08 -23.50
N ASP A 301 -4.55 -17.35 -24.56
CA ASP A 301 -5.74 -16.49 -24.66
C ASP A 301 -7.03 -17.32 -24.83
N LEU A 302 -7.00 -18.46 -25.52
CA LEU A 302 -8.12 -19.41 -25.54
C LEU A 302 -8.40 -20.00 -24.15
N TRP A 303 -7.37 -20.42 -23.40
CA TRP A 303 -7.54 -20.88 -22.02
C TRP A 303 -8.11 -19.78 -21.11
N ARG A 304 -7.67 -18.54 -21.30
CA ARG A 304 -8.22 -17.36 -20.63
C ARG A 304 -9.69 -17.17 -20.97
N TYR A 305 -10.07 -17.20 -22.25
CA TYR A 305 -11.44 -16.99 -22.71
C TYR A 305 -12.39 -18.10 -22.21
N LEU A 306 -11.89 -19.34 -22.14
CA LEU A 306 -12.58 -20.48 -21.49
C LEU A 306 -12.73 -20.30 -19.96
N GLY A 307 -12.10 -19.30 -19.34
CA GLY A 307 -12.11 -19.09 -17.90
C GLY A 307 -11.31 -20.12 -17.10
N ARG A 308 -10.50 -20.97 -17.75
CA ARG A 308 -9.75 -22.04 -17.11
C ARG A 308 -8.30 -21.63 -16.81
N ARG A 309 -7.88 -21.79 -15.56
CA ARG A 309 -6.48 -21.55 -15.16
C ARG A 309 -5.60 -22.71 -15.59
N VAL A 310 -4.49 -22.40 -16.26
CA VAL A 310 -3.52 -23.37 -16.78
C VAL A 310 -2.08 -23.10 -16.30
N PRO A 311 -1.82 -23.17 -14.97
CA PRO A 311 -0.53 -22.78 -14.41
C PRO A 311 0.63 -23.68 -14.85
N ARG A 312 0.37 -24.93 -15.27
CA ARG A 312 1.44 -25.83 -15.76
C ARG A 312 1.89 -25.38 -17.14
N PHE A 313 0.95 -25.15 -18.05
CA PHE A 313 1.23 -24.63 -19.39
C PHE A 313 1.95 -23.28 -19.33
N LEU A 314 1.40 -22.32 -18.58
CA LEU A 314 2.02 -20.99 -18.46
C LEU A 314 3.43 -21.05 -17.86
N LYS A 315 3.70 -21.92 -16.88
CA LYS A 315 5.05 -22.09 -16.33
C LYS A 315 6.06 -22.55 -17.39
N ILE A 316 5.69 -23.50 -18.25
CA ILE A 316 6.57 -24.00 -19.31
C ILE A 316 6.71 -22.97 -20.44
N PHE A 317 5.62 -22.29 -20.82
CA PHE A 317 5.63 -21.19 -21.78
C PHE A 317 6.53 -20.03 -21.33
N PHE A 318 6.48 -19.63 -20.06
CA PHE A 318 7.39 -18.60 -19.53
C PHE A 318 8.85 -19.07 -19.50
N SER A 319 9.13 -20.36 -19.29
CA SER A 319 10.49 -20.91 -19.44
C SER A 319 10.99 -20.85 -20.89
N TYR A 320 10.14 -21.16 -21.87
CA TYR A 320 10.43 -20.99 -23.30
C TYR A 320 10.74 -19.52 -23.62
N LEU A 321 9.84 -18.61 -23.23
CA LEU A 321 10.02 -17.16 -23.43
C LEU A 321 11.26 -16.62 -22.75
N ASN A 322 11.70 -17.21 -21.63
CA ASN A 322 12.90 -16.78 -20.94
C ASN A 322 14.19 -16.97 -21.77
N LEU A 323 14.15 -17.83 -22.80
CA LEU A 323 15.19 -18.01 -23.82
C LEU A 323 14.90 -17.17 -25.07
N HIS A 324 13.65 -17.12 -25.54
CA HIS A 324 13.24 -16.52 -26.82
C HIS A 324 12.72 -15.06 -26.76
N TRP A 325 12.75 -14.41 -25.59
CA TRP A 325 12.17 -13.07 -25.39
C TRP A 325 12.65 -12.00 -26.38
N LYS A 326 13.91 -12.05 -26.83
CA LYS A 326 14.50 -11.03 -27.73
C LYS A 326 13.79 -10.94 -29.08
N ASP A 327 13.17 -12.03 -29.50
CA ASP A 327 12.57 -12.22 -30.82
C ASP A 327 11.09 -11.78 -30.85
N LEU A 328 10.54 -11.35 -29.70
CA LEU A 328 9.16 -10.89 -29.59
C LEU A 328 8.90 -9.64 -30.43
N SER A 329 7.86 -9.72 -31.26
CA SER A 329 7.26 -8.56 -31.91
C SER A 329 6.58 -7.63 -30.88
N LEU A 330 6.22 -6.43 -31.32
CA LEU A 330 5.49 -5.47 -30.49
C LEU A 330 4.12 -6.01 -30.03
N SER A 331 3.33 -6.57 -30.95
CA SER A 331 2.02 -7.14 -30.64
C SER A 331 2.12 -8.35 -29.69
N GLN A 332 3.11 -9.23 -29.93
CA GLN A 332 3.37 -10.40 -29.10
C GLN A 332 3.80 -9.99 -27.68
N LEU A 333 4.67 -8.99 -27.54
CA LEU A 333 5.09 -8.43 -26.25
C LEU A 333 3.90 -7.93 -25.42
N ILE A 334 3.07 -7.08 -26.02
CA ILE A 334 1.94 -6.46 -25.33
C ILE A 334 0.90 -7.52 -24.94
N HIS A 335 0.59 -8.46 -25.87
CA HIS A 335 -0.33 -9.56 -25.58
C HIS A 335 0.21 -10.51 -24.50
N LEU A 336 1.52 -10.76 -24.47
CA LEU A 336 2.17 -11.52 -23.41
C LEU A 336 2.05 -10.83 -22.04
N ILE A 337 2.35 -9.52 -21.97
CA ILE A 337 2.23 -8.74 -20.72
C ILE A 337 0.78 -8.74 -20.21
N TYR A 338 -0.19 -8.66 -21.11
CA TYR A 338 -1.60 -8.83 -20.81
C TYR A 338 -1.92 -10.21 -20.20
N ILE A 339 -1.52 -11.30 -20.86
CA ILE A 339 -1.72 -12.69 -20.37
C ILE A 339 -1.05 -12.90 -19.00
N ILE A 340 0.13 -12.34 -18.79
CA ILE A 340 0.83 -12.33 -17.49
C ILE A 340 0.02 -11.58 -16.42
N GLY A 341 -0.56 -10.43 -16.76
CA GLY A 341 -1.44 -9.69 -15.86
C GLY A 341 -2.67 -10.49 -15.43
N GLU A 342 -3.28 -11.22 -16.36
CA GLU A 342 -4.46 -12.03 -16.10
C GLU A 342 -4.14 -13.31 -15.30
N SER A 343 -2.98 -13.94 -15.56
CA SER A 343 -2.49 -15.07 -14.76
C SER A 343 -2.05 -14.66 -13.35
N ARG A 344 -1.55 -13.42 -13.21
CA ARG A 344 -0.92 -12.84 -11.99
C ARG A 344 0.32 -13.59 -11.52
N GLN A 345 0.89 -14.47 -12.34
CA GLN A 345 2.03 -15.31 -12.00
C GLN A 345 3.06 -15.25 -13.12
N VAL A 346 4.30 -14.90 -12.79
CA VAL A 346 5.40 -14.79 -13.75
C VAL A 346 6.75 -14.83 -13.00
N PRO A 347 7.82 -15.39 -13.60
CA PRO A 347 9.18 -15.20 -13.11
C PRO A 347 9.60 -13.71 -13.16
N GLN A 348 10.21 -13.19 -12.10
CA GLN A 348 10.57 -11.77 -12.03
C GLN A 348 11.71 -11.39 -13.01
N ASP A 349 12.58 -12.33 -13.35
CA ASP A 349 13.61 -12.16 -14.37
C ASP A 349 13.02 -12.01 -15.78
N LEU A 350 11.92 -12.69 -16.08
CA LEU A 350 11.18 -12.49 -17.34
C LEU A 350 10.61 -11.08 -17.40
N MET A 351 10.00 -10.57 -16.32
CA MET A 351 9.44 -9.22 -16.32
C MET A 351 10.48 -8.12 -16.52
N GLN A 352 11.69 -8.28 -15.98
CA GLN A 352 12.82 -7.38 -16.25
C GLN A 352 13.25 -7.40 -17.73
N LYS A 353 13.25 -8.58 -18.37
CA LYS A 353 13.51 -8.71 -19.81
C LYS A 353 12.39 -8.05 -20.63
N LEU A 354 11.13 -8.25 -20.28
CA LEU A 354 9.99 -7.63 -20.96
C LEU A 354 10.00 -6.11 -20.81
N GLU A 355 10.38 -5.56 -19.66
CA GLU A 355 10.58 -4.11 -19.49
C GLU A 355 11.62 -3.55 -20.47
N SER A 356 12.72 -4.27 -20.71
CA SER A 356 13.74 -3.84 -21.68
C SER A 356 13.21 -3.80 -23.13
N LEU A 357 12.24 -4.65 -23.47
CA LEU A 357 11.54 -4.60 -24.76
C LEU A 357 10.47 -3.50 -24.83
N VAL A 358 9.74 -3.25 -23.73
CA VAL A 358 8.84 -2.10 -23.62
C VAL A 358 9.62 -0.82 -23.86
N LEU A 359 10.83 -0.69 -23.31
CA LEU A 359 11.71 0.44 -23.58
C LEU A 359 12.23 0.45 -25.04
N LYS A 360 12.60 -0.70 -25.61
CA LYS A 360 13.03 -0.82 -27.04
C LYS A 360 11.96 -0.29 -28.01
N TYR A 361 10.69 -0.56 -27.73
CA TYR A 361 9.58 -0.19 -28.60
C TYR A 361 8.80 1.05 -28.12
N ILE A 362 9.29 1.80 -27.13
CA ILE A 362 8.49 2.80 -26.40
C ILE A 362 7.85 3.86 -27.30
N ASP A 363 8.56 4.31 -28.34
CA ASP A 363 8.10 5.31 -29.30
C ASP A 363 7.11 4.76 -30.36
N LEU A 364 6.84 3.45 -30.35
CA LEU A 364 5.89 2.76 -31.24
C LEU A 364 4.63 2.27 -30.53
N ILE A 365 4.61 2.28 -29.19
CA ILE A 365 3.47 1.82 -28.38
C ILE A 365 2.43 2.94 -28.31
N ASN A 366 1.16 2.63 -28.60
CA ASN A 366 0.08 3.60 -28.47
C ASN A 366 -0.43 3.71 -27.01
N LEU A 367 -1.19 4.75 -26.69
CA LEU A 367 -1.59 5.04 -25.32
C LEU A 367 -2.46 3.95 -24.65
N GLU A 368 -3.28 3.24 -25.42
CA GLU A 368 -4.10 2.12 -24.94
C GLU A 368 -3.28 0.86 -24.63
N GLU A 369 -2.25 0.62 -25.45
CA GLU A 369 -1.24 -0.40 -25.20
C GLU A 369 -0.38 -0.06 -23.98
N ILE A 370 -0.02 1.22 -23.75
CA ILE A 370 0.63 1.67 -22.51
C ILE A 370 -0.28 1.36 -21.30
N GLY A 371 -1.58 1.67 -21.39
CA GLY A 371 -2.58 1.30 -20.38
C GLY A 371 -2.60 -0.21 -20.08
N THR A 372 -2.54 -1.03 -21.13
CA THR A 372 -2.47 -2.50 -21.05
C THR A 372 -1.17 -2.98 -20.37
N ILE A 373 -0.01 -2.43 -20.75
CA ILE A 373 1.29 -2.73 -20.15
C ILE A 373 1.29 -2.39 -18.66
N CYS A 374 0.87 -1.17 -18.30
CA CYS A 374 0.74 -0.73 -16.92
C CYS A 374 -0.16 -1.66 -16.09
N LEU A 375 -1.27 -2.14 -16.67
CA LEU A 375 -2.15 -3.09 -16.00
C LEU A 375 -1.52 -4.47 -15.82
N GLY A 376 -0.77 -4.95 -16.81
CA GLY A 376 -0.06 -6.23 -16.74
C GLY A 376 0.98 -6.27 -15.62
N PHE A 377 1.89 -5.30 -15.61
CA PHE A 377 2.89 -5.11 -14.55
C PHE A 377 2.24 -4.95 -13.17
N PHE A 378 1.21 -4.11 -13.06
CA PHE A 378 0.47 -3.92 -11.81
C PHE A 378 -0.18 -5.22 -11.30
N LYS A 379 -0.85 -6.00 -12.17
CA LYS A 379 -1.54 -7.24 -11.77
C LYS A 379 -0.57 -8.36 -11.40
N SER A 380 0.62 -8.42 -12.00
CA SER A 380 1.69 -9.37 -11.67
C SER A 380 2.52 -8.98 -10.44
N SER A 381 2.28 -7.81 -9.82
CA SER A 381 3.10 -7.23 -8.75
C SER A 381 4.54 -6.86 -9.18
N SER A 382 4.75 -6.65 -10.48
CA SER A 382 6.06 -6.28 -11.04
C SER A 382 6.17 -4.76 -11.15
N SER A 383 7.28 -4.18 -10.68
CA SER A 383 7.55 -2.76 -10.87
C SER A 383 8.11 -2.51 -12.28
N LEU A 384 7.82 -1.33 -12.82
CA LEU A 384 8.64 -0.71 -13.85
C LEU A 384 9.71 0.15 -13.16
N SER A 385 10.83 0.40 -13.85
CA SER A 385 11.84 1.36 -13.42
C SER A 385 11.33 2.80 -13.47
N GLU A 386 11.98 3.67 -12.70
CA GLU A 386 11.69 5.11 -12.73
C GLU A 386 11.86 5.71 -14.14
N TYR A 387 12.86 5.28 -14.89
CA TYR A 387 13.12 5.78 -16.24
C TYR A 387 11.97 5.44 -17.21
N VAL A 388 11.50 4.19 -17.21
CA VAL A 388 10.35 3.77 -18.04
C VAL A 388 9.07 4.46 -17.58
N MET A 389 8.85 4.61 -16.27
CA MET A 389 7.69 5.36 -15.75
C MET A 389 7.71 6.84 -16.14
N ARG A 390 8.89 7.48 -16.18
CA ARG A 390 9.02 8.87 -16.67
C ARG A 390 8.68 8.95 -18.15
N LYS A 391 9.19 8.04 -18.98
CA LYS A 391 8.82 7.96 -20.41
C LYS A 391 7.33 7.69 -20.67
N ILE A 392 6.71 6.82 -19.90
CA ILE A 392 5.26 6.59 -19.92
C ILE A 392 4.50 7.87 -19.58
N GLY A 393 4.98 8.63 -18.58
CA GLY A 393 4.41 9.92 -18.23
C GLY A 393 4.54 10.95 -19.33
N ASP A 394 5.71 11.10 -19.94
CA ASP A 394 5.95 12.01 -21.08
C ASP A 394 5.00 11.70 -22.26
N LEU A 395 4.88 10.43 -22.65
CA LEU A 395 3.95 9.99 -23.71
C LEU A 395 2.50 10.29 -23.35
N ALA A 396 2.06 9.93 -22.15
CA ALA A 396 0.69 10.17 -21.70
C ALA A 396 0.39 11.67 -21.47
N CYS A 397 1.39 12.53 -21.26
CA CYS A 397 1.22 13.98 -21.26
C CYS A 397 0.90 14.53 -22.65
N ALA A 398 1.55 13.99 -23.69
CA ALA A 398 1.51 14.54 -25.04
C ALA A 398 0.10 14.48 -25.66
N ASP A 399 -0.69 13.47 -25.31
CA ASP A 399 -2.07 13.31 -25.80
C ASP A 399 -3.02 12.74 -24.73
N MET A 400 -3.00 13.33 -23.52
CA MET A 400 -3.87 12.88 -22.42
C MET A 400 -5.37 13.10 -22.69
N GLN A 401 -5.71 13.98 -23.63
CA GLN A 401 -7.10 14.32 -23.96
C GLN A 401 -7.81 13.18 -24.70
N HIS A 402 -7.11 12.43 -25.56
CA HIS A 402 -7.66 11.30 -26.32
C HIS A 402 -7.39 9.93 -25.69
N LEU A 403 -6.53 9.87 -24.66
CA LEU A 403 -6.33 8.69 -23.80
C LEU A 403 -7.66 8.18 -23.22
N SER A 404 -7.98 6.90 -23.37
CA SER A 404 -9.21 6.34 -22.77
C SER A 404 -9.20 6.44 -21.25
N ASN A 405 -10.38 6.40 -20.65
CA ASN A 405 -10.53 6.26 -19.22
C ASN A 405 -9.93 4.94 -18.71
N TYR A 406 -10.01 3.86 -19.49
CA TYR A 406 -9.34 2.59 -19.22
C TYR A 406 -7.83 2.76 -19.02
N ALA A 407 -7.16 3.33 -20.02
CA ALA A 407 -5.72 3.48 -20.06
C ALA A 407 -5.23 4.47 -18.99
N LEU A 408 -5.90 5.62 -18.84
CA LEU A 408 -5.59 6.61 -17.80
C LEU A 408 -5.61 5.99 -16.40
N VAL A 409 -6.68 5.26 -16.06
CA VAL A 409 -6.82 4.59 -14.76
C VAL A 409 -5.73 3.53 -14.54
N ASN A 410 -5.26 2.85 -15.59
CA ASN A 410 -4.21 1.84 -15.51
C ASN A 410 -2.80 2.45 -15.38
N ILE A 411 -2.51 3.54 -16.10
CA ILE A 411 -1.29 4.33 -15.95
C ILE A 411 -1.19 4.89 -14.52
N LEU A 412 -2.28 5.45 -14.00
CA LEU A 412 -2.35 5.94 -12.61
C LEU A 412 -2.13 4.83 -11.58
N LYS A 413 -2.69 3.63 -11.76
CA LYS A 413 -2.39 2.46 -10.90
C LYS A 413 -0.88 2.18 -10.86
N MET A 414 -0.18 2.35 -11.98
CA MET A 414 1.25 2.08 -12.09
C MET A 414 2.10 3.17 -11.42
N PHE A 415 1.82 4.46 -11.65
CA PHE A 415 2.46 5.57 -10.90
C PHE A 415 2.31 5.41 -9.39
N ARG A 416 1.11 5.04 -8.92
CA ARG A 416 0.84 4.78 -7.50
C ARG A 416 1.56 3.56 -6.93
N PHE A 417 1.93 2.59 -7.78
CA PHE A 417 2.64 1.38 -7.38
C PHE A 417 4.15 1.59 -7.31
N THR A 418 4.70 2.35 -8.27
CA THR A 418 6.13 2.71 -8.30
C THR A 418 6.48 3.88 -7.37
N HIS A 419 5.49 4.72 -7.04
CA HIS A 419 5.66 6.01 -6.34
C HIS A 419 6.56 7.01 -7.08
N VAL A 420 6.67 6.88 -8.41
CA VAL A 420 7.38 7.85 -9.27
C VAL A 420 6.57 9.12 -9.37
N ASP A 421 7.21 10.27 -9.17
CA ASP A 421 6.61 11.58 -9.34
C ASP A 421 6.74 12.07 -10.79
N HIS A 422 5.68 12.70 -11.31
CA HIS A 422 5.70 13.25 -12.66
C HIS A 422 4.85 14.52 -12.74
N VAL A 423 5.49 15.67 -12.52
CA VAL A 423 4.81 16.97 -12.34
C VAL A 423 3.92 17.32 -13.54
N ASN A 424 4.44 17.21 -14.76
CA ASN A 424 3.68 17.54 -15.98
C ASN A 424 2.44 16.66 -16.14
N PHE A 425 2.58 15.34 -15.92
CA PHE A 425 1.50 14.37 -16.00
C PHE A 425 0.42 14.68 -14.96
N MET A 426 0.82 14.88 -13.70
CA MET A 426 -0.13 15.19 -12.62
C MET A 426 -0.84 16.53 -12.83
N LYS A 427 -0.18 17.53 -13.43
CA LYS A 427 -0.79 18.82 -13.78
C LYS A 427 -1.84 18.69 -14.90
N HIS A 428 -1.52 18.02 -16.01
CA HIS A 428 -2.49 17.80 -17.09
C HIS A 428 -3.65 16.89 -16.64
N PHE A 429 -3.34 15.88 -15.83
CA PHE A 429 -4.34 15.04 -15.19
C PHE A 429 -5.34 15.83 -14.32
N GLY A 430 -4.85 16.76 -13.49
CA GLY A 430 -5.70 17.67 -12.71
C GLY A 430 -6.60 18.56 -13.56
N GLN A 431 -6.16 18.94 -14.77
CA GLN A 431 -6.96 19.74 -15.71
C GLN A 431 -8.08 18.92 -16.38
N ILE A 432 -7.82 17.67 -16.80
CA ILE A 432 -8.81 16.87 -17.54
C ILE A 432 -9.74 16.04 -16.64
N ALA A 433 -9.29 15.63 -15.45
CA ALA A 433 -10.06 14.74 -14.58
C ALA A 433 -11.42 15.32 -14.13
N PRO A 434 -11.55 16.61 -13.76
CA PRO A 434 -12.85 17.19 -13.38
C PRO A 434 -13.94 17.02 -14.42
N GLN A 435 -13.58 17.10 -15.71
CA GLN A 435 -14.50 16.98 -16.84
C GLN A 435 -14.90 15.51 -17.10
N ARG A 436 -14.01 14.55 -16.79
CA ARG A 436 -14.24 13.10 -16.97
C ARG A 436 -14.97 12.45 -15.80
N ILE A 437 -14.82 12.96 -14.58
CA ILE A 437 -15.41 12.39 -13.35
C ILE A 437 -16.94 12.11 -13.41
N PRO A 438 -17.79 12.98 -14.00
CA PRO A 438 -19.22 12.70 -14.14
C PRO A 438 -19.52 11.39 -14.91
N PHE A 439 -18.68 11.06 -15.89
CA PHE A 439 -18.87 9.94 -16.82
C PHE A 439 -18.13 8.66 -16.37
N LEU A 440 -17.03 8.81 -15.61
CA LEU A 440 -16.31 7.69 -15.00
C LEU A 440 -17.17 6.91 -13.99
N GLY A 441 -17.18 5.58 -14.04
CA GLY A 441 -17.73 4.74 -12.97
C GLY A 441 -17.01 4.94 -11.63
N VAL A 442 -17.68 4.66 -10.51
CA VAL A 442 -17.18 4.96 -9.15
C VAL A 442 -15.85 4.28 -8.82
N GLN A 443 -15.58 3.13 -9.46
CA GLN A 443 -14.30 2.41 -9.40
C GLN A 443 -13.15 3.21 -10.02
N GLY A 444 -13.43 3.93 -11.11
CA GLY A 444 -12.50 4.83 -11.80
C GLY A 444 -12.27 6.10 -11.00
N VAL A 445 -13.35 6.75 -10.56
CA VAL A 445 -13.33 7.92 -9.65
C VAL A 445 -12.45 7.62 -8.43
N MET A 446 -12.65 6.50 -7.74
CA MET A 446 -11.80 6.10 -6.61
C MET A 446 -10.32 5.93 -7.02
N HIS A 447 -10.03 5.36 -8.19
CA HIS A 447 -8.65 5.20 -8.64
C HIS A 447 -7.97 6.52 -8.98
N LEU A 448 -8.71 7.53 -9.43
CA LEU A 448 -8.25 8.91 -9.62
C LEU A 448 -7.93 9.57 -8.27
N THR A 449 -8.88 9.55 -7.33
CA THR A 449 -8.71 10.14 -5.98
C THR A 449 -7.55 9.49 -5.23
N LEU A 450 -7.40 8.17 -5.34
CA LEU A 450 -6.32 7.40 -4.74
C LEU A 450 -4.96 7.60 -5.45
N ALA A 451 -4.93 8.22 -6.63
CA ALA A 451 -3.68 8.68 -7.25
C ALA A 451 -3.16 9.94 -6.60
N CYS A 452 -4.05 10.93 -6.43
CA CYS A 452 -3.79 12.18 -5.75
C CYS A 452 -3.17 11.91 -4.36
N SER A 453 -3.84 11.13 -3.51
CA SER A 453 -3.35 10.84 -2.16
C SER A 453 -2.06 10.01 -2.11
N ALA A 454 -1.90 8.99 -2.95
CA ALA A 454 -0.71 8.13 -2.93
C ALA A 454 0.55 8.79 -3.54
N LEU A 455 0.38 9.78 -4.42
CA LEU A 455 1.45 10.63 -4.96
C LEU A 455 1.62 11.95 -4.16
N ARG A 456 0.75 12.18 -3.16
CA ARG A 456 0.65 13.39 -2.34
C ARG A 456 0.31 14.66 -3.14
N VAL A 457 -0.27 14.54 -4.33
CA VAL A 457 -0.69 15.70 -5.13
C VAL A 457 -2.11 16.08 -4.71
N LEU A 458 -2.30 17.33 -4.31
CA LEU A 458 -3.62 17.93 -4.11
C LEU A 458 -3.97 18.77 -5.34
N ASP A 459 -5.08 18.43 -6.00
CA ASP A 459 -5.71 19.25 -7.02
C ASP A 459 -7.16 19.52 -6.58
N GLU A 460 -7.46 20.77 -6.23
CA GLU A 460 -8.76 21.12 -5.65
C GLU A 460 -9.91 20.94 -6.64
N GLY A 461 -9.70 21.23 -7.93
CA GLY A 461 -10.72 21.07 -8.97
C GLY A 461 -11.15 19.61 -9.12
N LEU A 462 -10.17 18.70 -9.15
CA LEU A 462 -10.39 17.25 -9.16
C LEU A 462 -11.10 16.80 -7.88
N MET A 463 -10.61 17.17 -6.71
CA MET A 463 -11.19 16.75 -5.43
C MET A 463 -12.63 17.27 -5.25
N ASN A 464 -12.93 18.48 -5.73
CA ASN A 464 -14.28 19.04 -5.72
C ASN A 464 -15.22 18.34 -6.70
N ALA A 465 -14.76 17.99 -7.91
CA ALA A 465 -15.55 17.19 -8.85
C ALA A 465 -15.84 15.78 -8.31
N VAL A 466 -14.88 15.15 -7.61
CA VAL A 466 -15.09 13.89 -6.89
C VAL A 466 -16.16 14.06 -5.81
N ALA A 467 -16.06 15.10 -4.98
CA ALA A 467 -16.98 15.33 -3.87
C ALA A 467 -18.41 15.68 -4.32
N ALA A 468 -18.56 16.40 -5.43
CA ALA A 468 -19.87 16.75 -6.00
C ALA A 468 -20.54 15.57 -6.73
N SER A 469 -19.77 14.69 -7.38
CA SER A 469 -20.33 13.57 -8.16
C SER A 469 -20.71 12.34 -7.34
N LEU A 470 -20.12 12.15 -6.16
CA LEU A 470 -20.27 10.91 -5.38
C LEU A 470 -21.58 10.74 -4.59
N PRO A 471 -22.22 11.76 -3.97
CA PRO A 471 -23.42 11.57 -3.14
C PRO A 471 -24.54 10.80 -3.87
N MET A 472 -24.84 11.20 -5.10
CA MET A 472 -25.86 10.54 -5.95
C MET A 472 -25.48 9.13 -6.44
N ARG A 473 -24.23 8.72 -6.26
CA ARG A 473 -23.64 7.50 -6.85
C ARG A 473 -23.06 6.54 -5.79
N VAL A 474 -23.10 6.92 -4.51
CA VAL A 474 -22.40 6.21 -3.43
C VAL A 474 -22.86 4.75 -3.25
N ALA A 475 -24.13 4.46 -3.56
CA ALA A 475 -24.69 3.11 -3.50
C ALA A 475 -23.99 2.08 -4.43
N TYR A 476 -23.33 2.55 -5.51
CA TYR A 476 -22.57 1.71 -6.43
C TYR A 476 -21.15 1.40 -5.92
N CYS A 477 -20.67 2.10 -4.89
CA CYS A 477 -19.34 1.85 -4.32
C CYS A 477 -19.29 0.50 -3.60
N ARG A 478 -18.18 -0.24 -3.75
CA ARG A 478 -17.86 -1.37 -2.86
C ARG A 478 -17.28 -0.82 -1.55
N SER A 479 -17.30 -1.59 -0.46
CA SER A 479 -16.63 -1.21 0.81
C SER A 479 -15.19 -0.71 0.63
N LYS A 480 -14.44 -1.33 -0.30
CA LYS A 480 -13.08 -0.91 -0.70
C LYS A 480 -13.06 0.50 -1.30
N ASP A 481 -14.04 0.85 -2.13
CA ASP A 481 -14.01 2.09 -2.89
C ASP A 481 -14.29 3.28 -1.95
N ILE A 482 -15.30 3.15 -1.08
CA ILE A 482 -15.60 4.08 0.04
C ILE A 482 -14.33 4.30 0.89
N ALA A 483 -13.71 3.21 1.34
CA ALA A 483 -12.51 3.26 2.15
C ALA A 483 -11.36 4.04 1.50
N LYS A 484 -11.15 3.88 0.18
CA LYS A 484 -10.08 4.56 -0.54
C LYS A 484 -10.40 6.00 -0.92
N ILE A 485 -11.67 6.36 -1.08
CA ILE A 485 -12.11 7.75 -1.21
C ILE A 485 -11.88 8.49 0.11
N LEU A 486 -12.46 8.02 1.22
CA LEU A 486 -12.32 8.64 2.55
C LEU A 486 -10.85 8.74 2.98
N TRP A 487 -10.07 7.68 2.78
CA TRP A 487 -8.63 7.70 3.02
C TRP A 487 -7.91 8.78 2.23
N SER A 488 -8.34 9.07 0.99
CA SER A 488 -7.66 10.04 0.12
C SER A 488 -7.92 11.48 0.55
N PHE A 489 -9.16 11.84 0.86
CA PHE A 489 -9.50 13.15 1.42
C PHE A 489 -8.84 13.37 2.78
N GLY A 490 -8.94 12.40 3.69
CA GLY A 490 -8.26 12.47 5.00
C GLY A 490 -6.74 12.53 4.87
N THR A 491 -6.13 11.75 3.98
CA THR A 491 -4.67 11.79 3.73
C THR A 491 -4.21 13.13 3.18
N LEU A 492 -4.93 13.72 2.24
CA LEU A 492 -4.60 15.02 1.66
C LEU A 492 -5.03 16.20 2.57
N ASN A 493 -5.64 15.93 3.72
CA ASN A 493 -6.12 16.93 4.68
C ASN A 493 -7.10 17.94 4.03
N TYR A 494 -7.92 17.48 3.08
CA TYR A 494 -8.77 18.34 2.25
C TYR A 494 -10.26 18.20 2.58
N LYS A 495 -10.94 19.35 2.72
CA LYS A 495 -12.40 19.44 2.94
C LYS A 495 -13.05 20.16 1.74
N PRO A 496 -13.88 19.47 0.92
CA PRO A 496 -14.50 20.06 -0.26
C PRO A 496 -15.65 21.04 0.10
N PRO A 497 -16.12 21.91 -0.82
CA PRO A 497 -17.23 22.83 -0.56
C PRO A 497 -18.53 22.16 -0.08
N ASN A 498 -18.86 20.96 -0.56
CA ASN A 498 -20.05 20.19 -0.14
C ASN A 498 -19.73 19.15 0.96
N THR A 499 -18.76 19.45 1.83
CA THR A 499 -18.24 18.58 2.91
C THR A 499 -19.32 17.79 3.66
N GLU A 500 -20.37 18.43 4.16
CA GLU A 500 -21.41 17.75 4.96
C GLU A 500 -22.22 16.72 4.16
N GLU A 501 -22.63 17.05 2.94
CA GLU A 501 -23.32 16.12 2.04
C GLU A 501 -22.40 14.94 1.68
N PHE A 502 -21.14 15.23 1.34
CA PHE A 502 -20.14 14.26 0.94
C PHE A 502 -19.84 13.22 2.04
N TYR A 503 -19.51 13.68 3.26
CA TYR A 503 -19.21 12.77 4.35
C TYR A 503 -20.45 12.06 4.88
N SER A 504 -21.61 12.72 4.97
CA SER A 504 -22.84 12.06 5.42
C SER A 504 -23.29 10.94 4.47
N ALA A 505 -23.23 11.15 3.15
CA ALA A 505 -23.51 10.12 2.15
C ALA A 505 -22.58 8.90 2.29
N LEU A 506 -21.28 9.12 2.47
CA LEU A 506 -20.30 8.05 2.66
C LEU A 506 -20.48 7.31 4.00
N ILE A 507 -20.76 8.02 5.09
CA ILE A 507 -21.03 7.42 6.41
C ILE A 507 -22.32 6.58 6.38
N ASN A 508 -23.38 7.06 5.73
CA ASN A 508 -24.63 6.31 5.57
C ASN A 508 -24.41 5.03 4.75
N GLU A 509 -23.58 5.07 3.71
CA GLU A 509 -23.26 3.87 2.92
C GLU A 509 -22.38 2.87 3.69
N ILE A 510 -21.50 3.33 4.61
CA ILE A 510 -20.78 2.42 5.53
C ILE A 510 -21.77 1.62 6.38
N HIS A 511 -22.79 2.27 6.95
CA HIS A 511 -23.82 1.59 7.74
C HIS A 511 -24.59 0.55 6.90
N ARG A 512 -24.96 0.88 5.65
CA ARG A 512 -25.60 -0.07 4.72
C ARG A 512 -24.71 -1.28 4.38
N LYS A 513 -23.38 -1.08 4.40
CA LYS A 513 -22.37 -2.11 4.05
C LYS A 513 -21.70 -2.81 5.22
N MET A 514 -22.23 -2.69 6.45
CA MET A 514 -21.72 -3.41 7.63
C MET A 514 -21.48 -4.93 7.42
N PRO A 515 -22.29 -5.68 6.64
CA PRO A 515 -21.98 -7.07 6.30
C PRO A 515 -20.69 -7.27 5.48
N GLU A 516 -20.34 -6.35 4.57
CA GLU A 516 -19.11 -6.41 3.77
C GLU A 516 -17.86 -6.29 4.67
N PHE A 517 -17.90 -5.43 5.68
CA PHE A 517 -16.77 -5.19 6.57
C PHE A 517 -16.45 -6.40 7.48
N LYS A 518 -17.40 -7.31 7.74
CA LYS A 518 -17.10 -8.62 8.37
C LYS A 518 -16.30 -9.56 7.46
N ARG A 519 -16.27 -9.32 6.15
CA ARG A 519 -15.46 -10.06 5.16
C ARG A 519 -14.15 -9.33 4.81
N TYR A 520 -14.14 -8.00 4.90
CA TYR A 520 -12.99 -7.14 4.59
C TYR A 520 -12.76 -6.11 5.71
N PRO A 521 -12.32 -6.55 6.92
CA PRO A 521 -12.23 -5.70 8.10
C PRO A 521 -11.26 -4.52 7.93
N GLU A 522 -10.20 -4.70 7.13
CA GLU A 522 -9.28 -3.64 6.71
C GLU A 522 -9.97 -2.40 6.10
N HIS A 523 -11.11 -2.57 5.42
CA HIS A 523 -11.80 -1.46 4.76
C HIS A 523 -12.45 -0.54 5.80
N LEU A 524 -13.03 -1.08 6.89
CA LEU A 524 -13.67 -0.27 7.93
C LEU A 524 -12.65 0.58 8.68
N LEU A 525 -11.52 -0.01 9.07
CA LEU A 525 -10.42 0.74 9.69
C LEU A 525 -9.86 1.82 8.76
N THR A 526 -9.76 1.53 7.46
CA THR A 526 -9.35 2.52 6.46
C THR A 526 -10.37 3.68 6.34
N CYS A 527 -11.68 3.39 6.36
CA CYS A 527 -12.74 4.41 6.40
C CYS A 527 -12.61 5.29 7.65
N LEU A 528 -12.54 4.67 8.83
CA LEU A 528 -12.52 5.36 10.12
C LEU A 528 -11.28 6.22 10.31
N LEU A 529 -10.10 5.77 9.85
CA LEU A 529 -8.89 6.59 9.85
C LEU A 529 -8.99 7.77 8.89
N GLY A 530 -9.58 7.58 7.70
CA GLY A 530 -9.84 8.67 6.75
C GLY A 530 -10.78 9.73 7.33
N LEU A 531 -11.86 9.29 7.97
CA LEU A 531 -12.81 10.16 8.67
C LEU A 531 -12.17 10.88 9.86
N ALA A 532 -11.40 10.18 10.69
CA ALA A 532 -10.72 10.75 11.85
C ALA A 532 -9.66 11.79 11.46
N PHE A 533 -8.90 11.58 10.37
CA PHE A 533 -8.01 12.61 9.83
C PHE A 533 -8.79 13.87 9.41
N SER A 534 -9.98 13.69 8.84
CA SER A 534 -10.93 14.76 8.48
C SER A 534 -11.78 15.31 9.64
N GLU A 535 -11.56 14.86 10.89
CA GLU A 535 -12.27 15.26 12.12
C GLU A 535 -13.73 14.77 12.23
N TYR A 536 -14.09 13.69 11.53
CA TYR A 536 -15.38 13.00 11.67
C TYR A 536 -15.25 11.73 12.53
N PHE A 537 -16.06 11.66 13.60
CA PHE A 537 -16.00 10.58 14.60
C PHE A 537 -17.36 9.87 14.77
N PRO A 538 -17.77 8.98 13.86
CA PRO A 538 -19.01 8.23 13.99
C PRO A 538 -18.88 7.18 15.11
N PHE A 539 -19.26 7.55 16.34
CA PHE A 539 -19.02 6.77 17.56
C PHE A 539 -19.54 5.32 17.48
N GLU A 540 -20.69 5.06 16.87
CA GLU A 540 -21.22 3.69 16.71
C GLU A 540 -20.29 2.79 15.87
N LEU A 541 -19.74 3.33 14.77
CA LEU A 541 -18.83 2.59 13.90
C LEU A 541 -17.45 2.39 14.55
N ILE A 542 -16.99 3.37 15.33
CA ILE A 542 -15.76 3.30 16.13
C ILE A 542 -15.92 2.25 17.25
N ASN A 543 -17.04 2.28 17.97
CA ASN A 543 -17.40 1.34 19.02
C ASN A 543 -17.48 -0.10 18.51
N PHE A 544 -18.03 -0.30 17.31
CA PHE A 544 -17.98 -1.60 16.64
C PHE A 544 -16.55 -1.99 16.23
N ALA A 545 -15.77 -1.10 15.63
CA ALA A 545 -14.43 -1.40 15.11
C ALA A 545 -13.38 -1.67 16.22
N LEU A 546 -13.55 -1.07 17.40
CA LEU A 546 -12.71 -1.31 18.58
C LEU A 546 -13.25 -2.42 19.50
N SER A 547 -14.38 -3.05 19.17
CA SER A 547 -14.93 -4.17 19.95
C SER A 547 -13.96 -5.36 19.99
N PRO A 548 -13.87 -6.10 21.11
CA PRO A 548 -13.02 -7.30 21.21
C PRO A 548 -13.31 -8.35 20.12
N GLU A 549 -14.57 -8.46 19.71
CA GLU A 549 -15.04 -9.38 18.66
C GLU A 549 -14.54 -8.95 17.28
N PHE A 550 -14.65 -7.66 16.94
CA PHE A 550 -14.17 -7.16 15.65
C PHE A 550 -12.64 -7.13 15.58
N VAL A 551 -11.94 -6.78 16.66
CA VAL A 551 -10.47 -6.80 16.72
C VAL A 551 -9.93 -8.21 16.45
N LYS A 552 -10.48 -9.24 17.11
CA LYS A 552 -10.14 -10.64 16.85
C LYS A 552 -10.47 -11.05 15.41
N LEU A 553 -11.63 -10.65 14.89
CA LEU A 553 -12.03 -10.91 13.50
C LEU A 553 -11.06 -10.25 12.51
N ALA A 554 -10.63 -9.02 12.77
CA ALA A 554 -9.72 -8.25 11.93
C ALA A 554 -8.34 -8.90 11.86
N GLN A 555 -7.78 -9.27 13.02
CA GLN A 555 -6.50 -9.99 13.13
C GLN A 555 -6.56 -11.37 12.46
N ALA A 556 -7.66 -12.10 12.58
CA ALA A 556 -7.79 -13.46 12.04
C ALA A 556 -8.12 -13.51 10.53
N ARG A 557 -8.89 -12.55 10.00
CA ARG A 557 -9.36 -12.57 8.61
C ARG A 557 -8.57 -11.71 7.64
N SER A 558 -7.94 -10.64 8.11
CA SER A 558 -7.23 -9.74 7.20
C SER A 558 -5.94 -10.40 6.70
N LYS A 559 -5.59 -10.14 5.44
CA LYS A 559 -4.30 -10.56 4.86
C LYS A 559 -3.15 -9.63 5.27
N PHE A 560 -3.41 -8.81 6.28
CA PHE A 560 -2.61 -7.68 6.71
C PHE A 560 -2.67 -7.65 8.25
N GLU A 561 -1.51 -7.66 8.91
CA GLU A 561 -1.30 -7.08 10.24
C GLU A 561 -2.00 -5.69 10.35
N LEU A 562 -2.84 -5.48 11.37
CA LEU A 562 -3.69 -4.28 11.54
C LEU A 562 -3.52 -3.59 12.90
N THR A 563 -2.58 -4.04 13.73
CA THR A 563 -2.29 -3.47 15.06
C THR A 563 -1.95 -1.98 14.95
N LYS A 564 -1.23 -1.55 13.90
CA LYS A 564 -0.94 -0.12 13.67
C LYS A 564 -2.19 0.70 13.37
N GLU A 565 -3.08 0.21 12.52
CA GLU A 565 -4.34 0.87 12.16
C GLU A 565 -5.29 0.94 13.36
N LEU A 566 -5.42 -0.16 14.10
CA LEU A 566 -6.21 -0.22 15.34
C LEU A 566 -5.66 0.73 16.41
N TYR A 567 -4.35 0.67 16.69
CA TYR A 567 -3.72 1.52 17.69
C TYR A 567 -3.74 3.01 17.31
N THR A 568 -3.60 3.32 16.02
CA THR A 568 -3.81 4.69 15.54
C THR A 568 -5.24 5.16 15.80
N LEU A 569 -6.26 4.36 15.48
CA LEU A 569 -7.66 4.72 15.73
C LEU A 569 -7.95 4.90 17.23
N ASP A 570 -7.51 3.96 18.07
CA ASP A 570 -7.72 4.01 19.52
C ASP A 570 -7.07 5.23 20.18
N GLY A 571 -5.84 5.56 19.80
CA GLY A 571 -5.13 6.73 20.32
C GLY A 571 -5.74 8.06 19.86
N ILE A 572 -6.26 8.13 18.63
CA ILE A 572 -7.02 9.31 18.17
C ILE A 572 -8.27 9.50 19.02
N VAL A 573 -9.08 8.45 19.19
CA VAL A 573 -10.30 8.49 20.01
C VAL A 573 -9.98 8.87 21.46
N GLY A 574 -8.90 8.32 22.02
CA GLY A 574 -8.44 8.67 23.36
C GLY A 574 -7.92 10.10 23.54
N THR A 575 -7.60 10.82 22.45
CA THR A 575 -7.05 12.19 22.50
C THR A 575 -8.10 13.23 22.10
N GLU A 576 -8.85 12.99 21.02
CA GLU A 576 -9.77 13.96 20.42
C GLU A 576 -11.24 13.76 20.85
N CYS A 577 -11.62 12.60 21.39
CA CYS A 577 -13.01 12.27 21.73
C CYS A 577 -13.20 12.09 23.25
N LEU A 578 -13.02 13.16 24.03
CA LEU A 578 -13.06 13.12 25.50
C LEU A 578 -14.38 12.59 26.10
N ASP A 579 -15.50 12.71 25.37
CA ASP A 579 -16.82 12.22 25.78
C ASP A 579 -17.12 10.78 25.34
N TYR A 580 -16.25 10.15 24.56
CA TYR A 580 -16.46 8.78 24.09
C TYR A 580 -16.35 7.77 25.25
N ARG A 581 -17.35 6.89 25.38
CA ARG A 581 -17.44 5.84 26.43
C ARG A 581 -17.59 4.42 25.86
N GLY A 582 -17.41 4.25 24.55
CA GLY A 582 -17.49 2.95 23.89
C GLY A 582 -16.21 2.12 24.02
N ASN A 583 -16.14 1.03 23.26
CA ASN A 583 -15.01 0.11 23.24
C ASN A 583 -13.67 0.79 22.94
N ARG A 584 -12.63 0.31 23.61
CA ARG A 584 -11.22 0.69 23.47
C ARG A 584 -10.37 -0.58 23.36
N LEU A 585 -9.16 -0.47 22.82
CA LEU A 585 -8.22 -1.59 22.78
C LEU A 585 -7.82 -2.03 24.19
N SER A 586 -7.49 -3.31 24.34
CA SER A 586 -6.93 -3.83 25.59
C SER A 586 -5.54 -3.26 25.85
N ALA A 587 -5.17 -3.13 27.13
CA ALA A 587 -3.85 -2.63 27.54
C ALA A 587 -2.68 -3.40 26.89
N HIS A 588 -2.83 -4.72 26.70
CA HIS A 588 -1.87 -5.54 25.96
C HIS A 588 -1.67 -5.05 24.51
N LEU A 589 -2.76 -4.86 23.75
CA LEU A 589 -2.68 -4.41 22.36
C LEU A 589 -2.20 -2.95 22.25
N GLN A 590 -2.51 -2.12 23.26
CA GLN A 590 -1.97 -0.77 23.36
C GLN A 590 -0.45 -0.77 23.62
N GLN A 591 0.03 -1.63 24.51
CA GLN A 591 1.47 -1.80 24.77
C GLN A 591 2.19 -2.35 23.54
N GLU A 592 1.69 -3.45 22.95
CA GLU A 592 2.23 -4.05 21.72
C GLU A 592 2.32 -3.01 20.58
N GLY A 593 1.24 -2.26 20.35
CA GLY A 593 1.20 -1.20 19.35
C GLY A 593 2.19 -0.07 19.62
N SER A 594 2.30 0.38 20.88
CA SER A 594 3.25 1.42 21.31
C SER A 594 4.69 0.99 21.10
N GLU A 595 5.07 -0.19 21.60
CA GLU A 595 6.44 -0.74 21.47
C GLU A 595 6.80 -1.00 20.01
N MET A 596 5.88 -1.55 19.21
CA MET A 596 6.09 -1.77 17.77
C MET A 596 6.36 -0.45 17.03
N LEU A 597 5.55 0.58 17.29
CA LEU A 597 5.71 1.88 16.65
C LEU A 597 6.96 2.62 17.14
N TRP A 598 7.29 2.50 18.43
CA TRP A 598 8.48 3.13 19.00
C TRP A 598 9.76 2.57 18.38
N ASN A 599 9.87 1.24 18.32
CA ASN A 599 11.03 0.57 17.74
C ASN A 599 11.22 0.94 16.25
N LEU A 600 10.14 1.16 15.51
CA LEU A 600 10.19 1.63 14.12
C LEU A 600 10.61 3.11 14.03
N ALA A 601 9.98 4.00 14.81
CA ALA A 601 10.25 5.44 14.78
C ALA A 601 11.67 5.77 15.26
N ARG A 602 12.11 5.15 16.37
CA ARG A 602 13.49 5.24 16.89
C ARG A 602 14.50 4.80 15.83
N LYS A 603 14.29 3.63 15.21
CA LYS A 603 15.21 3.10 14.18
C LYS A 603 15.30 4.00 12.94
N ASP A 604 14.17 4.55 12.48
CA ASP A 604 14.16 5.47 11.32
C ASP A 604 14.87 6.79 11.65
N MET A 605 14.59 7.43 12.79
CA MET A 605 15.27 8.67 13.19
C MET A 605 16.75 8.49 13.48
N CYS A 606 17.15 7.47 14.24
CA CYS A 606 18.56 7.22 14.56
C CYS A 606 19.40 6.81 13.33
N SER A 607 18.78 6.50 12.19
CA SER A 607 19.47 6.27 10.92
C SER A 607 19.79 7.56 10.13
N LYS A 608 19.21 8.69 10.53
CA LYS A 608 19.29 9.97 9.81
C LYS A 608 20.33 10.90 10.43
N PRO A 609 21.46 11.19 9.77
CA PRO A 609 22.50 12.06 10.33
C PRO A 609 21.97 13.48 10.61
N GLU A 610 21.01 13.96 9.81
CA GLU A 610 20.34 15.24 10.05
C GLU A 610 19.55 15.30 11.36
N PHE A 611 19.05 14.16 11.84
CA PHE A 611 18.36 14.05 13.12
C PHE A 611 19.35 13.98 14.29
N LEU A 612 20.40 13.18 14.15
CA LEU A 612 21.44 13.06 15.17
C LEU A 612 22.18 14.38 15.41
N GLU A 613 22.47 15.15 14.35
CA GLU A 613 23.04 16.50 14.45
C GLU A 613 22.09 17.45 15.19
N ALA A 614 20.79 17.42 14.90
CA ALA A 614 19.81 18.28 15.58
C ALA A 614 19.72 17.94 17.08
N LEU A 615 19.60 16.65 17.42
CA LEU A 615 19.56 16.18 18.80
C LEU A 615 20.81 16.61 19.57
N PHE A 616 22.01 16.32 19.05
CA PHE A 616 23.27 16.65 19.70
C PHE A 616 23.47 18.16 19.91
N LEU A 617 23.05 18.98 18.95
CA LEU A 617 23.14 20.44 19.07
C LEU A 617 22.10 21.00 20.05
N LEU A 618 20.89 20.43 20.10
CA LEU A 618 19.89 20.78 21.12
C LEU A 618 20.36 20.37 22.52
N GLU A 619 20.88 19.15 22.71
CA GLU A 619 21.51 18.71 23.97
C GLU A 619 22.61 19.68 24.43
N THR A 620 23.52 20.05 23.51
CA THR A 620 24.57 21.04 23.81
C THR A 620 23.99 22.39 24.23
N MET A 621 22.99 22.88 23.48
CA MET A 621 22.41 24.21 23.66
C MET A 621 21.58 24.33 24.95
N LEU A 622 20.88 23.26 25.33
CA LEU A 622 20.01 23.22 26.51
C LEU A 622 20.79 22.94 27.81
N GLY A 623 22.07 22.55 27.72
CA GLY A 623 22.94 22.30 28.88
C GLY A 623 23.07 20.83 29.29
N GLY A 624 22.64 19.89 28.44
CA GLY A 624 22.78 18.45 28.64
C GLY A 624 21.55 17.61 28.24
N SER A 625 21.72 16.29 28.25
CA SER A 625 20.71 15.31 27.86
C SER A 625 19.50 15.22 28.83
N GLN A 626 19.66 15.67 30.07
CA GLN A 626 18.60 15.74 31.09
C GLN A 626 17.47 16.73 30.73
N TYR A 627 17.73 17.69 29.83
CA TYR A 627 16.80 18.75 29.43
C TYR A 627 15.97 18.44 28.17
N ILE A 628 16.21 17.30 27.52
CA ILE A 628 15.60 16.93 26.24
C ILE A 628 15.34 15.42 26.17
N LYS A 629 14.16 15.00 25.70
CA LYS A 629 13.82 13.58 25.56
C LYS A 629 13.42 13.21 24.13
N HIS A 630 14.14 12.25 23.54
CA HIS A 630 13.72 11.59 22.30
C HIS A 630 12.75 10.45 22.61
N HIS A 631 11.46 10.67 22.32
CA HIS A 631 10.42 9.64 22.49
C HIS A 631 9.23 9.91 21.55
N MET A 632 8.07 9.29 21.78
CA MET A 632 6.84 9.64 21.06
C MET A 632 5.85 10.25 22.04
N ILE A 633 5.60 11.56 21.92
CA ILE A 633 4.60 12.25 22.77
C ILE A 633 3.19 11.73 22.46
N LEU A 634 2.93 11.40 21.18
CA LEU A 634 1.71 10.77 20.71
C LEU A 634 2.03 9.46 19.96
N PRO A 635 2.22 8.33 20.66
CA PRO A 635 2.65 7.06 20.07
C PRO A 635 1.83 6.61 18.85
N HIS A 636 0.51 6.81 18.89
CA HIS A 636 -0.43 6.44 17.83
C HIS A 636 -0.23 7.19 16.51
N THR A 637 0.53 8.30 16.52
CA THR A 637 0.90 9.10 15.34
C THR A 637 2.13 8.59 14.59
N ARG A 638 2.73 7.48 15.04
CA ARG A 638 3.79 6.72 14.33
C ARG A 638 5.06 7.53 14.04
N SER A 639 5.35 8.55 14.83
CA SER A 639 6.53 9.42 14.66
C SER A 639 7.02 9.91 16.01
N SER A 640 8.34 9.97 16.19
CA SER A 640 8.95 10.52 17.40
C SER A 640 9.06 12.03 17.38
N ASP A 641 9.26 12.60 18.56
CA ASP A 641 9.43 14.01 18.84
C ASP A 641 10.69 14.18 19.70
N LEU A 642 11.21 15.41 19.76
CA LEU A 642 12.16 15.84 20.77
C LEU A 642 11.40 16.75 21.75
N GLU A 643 11.12 16.23 22.95
CA GLU A 643 10.44 17.01 24.00
C GLU A 643 11.44 17.88 24.75
N VAL A 644 11.08 19.14 25.01
CA VAL A 644 11.81 20.07 25.90
C VAL A 644 10.79 20.74 26.82
N GLN A 645 11.13 20.93 28.09
CA GLN A 645 10.27 21.59 29.08
C GLN A 645 10.96 22.86 29.59
N LEU A 646 10.22 23.98 29.65
CA LEU A 646 10.75 25.28 30.04
C LEU A 646 10.01 25.86 31.27
N ASP A 647 10.77 26.54 32.13
CA ASP A 647 10.26 27.27 33.30
C ASP A 647 9.59 28.61 32.92
N VAL A 648 9.14 29.35 33.94
CA VAL A 648 8.50 30.67 33.79
C VAL A 648 9.43 31.76 33.24
N ASN A 649 10.75 31.51 33.25
CA ASN A 649 11.81 32.40 32.79
C ASN A 649 12.42 31.92 31.45
N MET A 650 11.75 31.00 30.74
CA MET A 650 12.21 30.40 29.50
C MET A 650 13.49 29.56 29.61
N LYS A 651 13.83 29.08 30.82
CA LYS A 651 14.99 28.22 31.07
C LYS A 651 14.63 26.74 30.97
N PRO A 652 15.50 25.88 30.41
CA PRO A 652 15.27 24.43 30.39
C PRO A 652 15.13 23.81 31.78
N LEU A 653 14.12 22.96 31.95
CA LEU A 653 13.89 22.16 33.15
C LEU A 653 14.40 20.73 32.94
N PRO A 654 15.13 20.14 33.91
CA PRO A 654 15.61 18.77 33.79
C PRO A 654 14.44 17.81 34.07
N PHE A 655 14.10 16.96 33.10
CA PHE A 655 13.00 16.00 33.22
C PHE A 655 13.34 14.61 32.63
N ASN A 656 14.39 14.50 31.82
CA ASN A 656 14.83 13.24 31.24
C ASN A 656 15.79 12.49 32.20
N ILE A 657 15.24 11.98 33.30
CA ILE A 657 15.98 11.29 34.38
C ILE A 657 16.76 10.08 33.84
N GLU A 658 16.23 9.38 32.83
CA GLU A 658 16.86 8.24 32.15
C GLU A 658 18.19 8.58 31.45
N ALA A 659 18.45 9.87 31.18
CA ALA A 659 19.64 10.34 30.48
C ALA A 659 20.75 10.87 31.39
N ILE A 660 20.55 10.84 32.71
CA ILE A 660 21.59 11.19 33.70
C ILE A 660 22.60 10.04 33.75
N PRO A 661 23.90 10.27 33.52
CA PRO A 661 24.91 9.24 33.67
C PRO A 661 24.96 8.74 35.12
N VAL A 662 24.97 7.42 35.32
CA VAL A 662 25.08 6.79 36.67
C VAL A 662 26.35 7.25 37.41
N GLU A 663 27.36 7.75 36.71
CA GLU A 663 28.57 8.35 37.29
C GLU A 663 28.33 9.74 37.92
N GLU A 664 27.34 10.53 37.47
CA GLU A 664 27.05 11.86 38.05
C GLU A 664 26.26 11.77 39.36
N GLU A 665 25.54 10.68 39.57
CA GLU A 665 24.92 10.36 40.86
C GLU A 665 25.96 10.16 41.98
N ALA A 666 27.21 9.84 41.61
CA ALA A 666 28.36 9.78 42.52
C ALA A 666 29.03 11.15 42.75
N THR A 667 29.06 12.06 41.76
CA THR A 667 29.67 13.40 41.93
C THR A 667 28.77 14.39 42.67
N LEU A 668 27.45 14.20 42.65
CA LEU A 668 26.50 14.93 43.50
C LEU A 668 26.55 14.49 44.98
N LYS A 669 27.26 13.40 45.30
CA LYS A 669 27.76 13.10 46.65
C LYS A 669 29.14 13.73 46.84
N LEU A 670 29.18 15.06 46.87
CA LEU A 670 30.27 15.80 47.50
C LEU A 670 30.49 15.22 48.90
N LYS A 671 31.58 14.47 49.08
CA LYS A 671 32.03 14.09 50.41
C LYS A 671 32.30 15.38 51.16
N HIS A 672 31.50 15.66 52.18
CA HIS A 672 31.90 16.55 53.26
C HIS A 672 33.09 15.88 53.94
N VAL A 673 34.30 16.12 53.41
CA VAL A 673 35.52 15.98 54.19
C VAL A 673 35.48 17.14 55.17
N GLY A 674 34.81 16.90 56.30
CA GLY A 674 34.81 17.82 57.43
C GLY A 674 36.23 17.92 57.94
N ILE A 675 36.95 18.97 57.53
CA ILE A 675 38.08 19.46 58.29
C ILE A 675 37.47 20.02 59.57
N SER A 676 37.58 19.28 60.68
CA SER A 676 37.17 19.79 61.98
C SER A 676 38.10 20.95 62.34
N LEU A 677 37.57 22.18 62.27
CA LEU A 677 38.20 23.35 62.85
C LEU A 677 38.33 23.11 64.36
N THR A 678 39.53 22.78 64.81
CA THR A 678 39.86 22.74 66.23
C THR A 678 40.07 24.16 66.76
N ASP A 679 39.76 24.39 68.02
CA ASP A 679 39.87 25.71 68.65
C ASP A 679 41.29 26.29 68.58
N ASP A 680 42.31 25.42 68.52
CA ASP A 680 43.71 25.83 68.33
C ASP A 680 43.96 26.52 66.98
N LEU A 681 43.31 26.07 65.90
CA LEU A 681 43.41 26.68 64.57
C LEU A 681 42.63 28.01 64.50
N MET A 682 41.51 28.11 65.21
CA MET A 682 40.77 29.36 65.39
C MET A 682 41.58 30.39 66.19
N ASN A 683 42.24 29.97 67.28
CA ASN A 683 43.06 30.84 68.12
C ASN A 683 44.29 31.38 67.36
N GLN A 684 44.89 30.60 66.46
CA GLN A 684 46.00 31.04 65.61
C GLN A 684 45.57 32.09 64.56
N LEU A 685 44.36 31.98 64.00
CA LEU A 685 43.83 32.95 63.02
C LEU A 685 43.37 34.27 63.66
N LEU A 686 42.93 34.25 64.92
CA LEU A 686 42.36 35.42 65.60
C LEU A 686 43.39 36.32 66.30
N GLN A 687 44.63 35.88 66.53
CA GLN A 687 45.70 36.72 67.10
C GLN A 687 46.47 37.54 66.05
N GLY A 688 45.73 38.29 65.22
CA GLY A 688 46.23 39.09 64.08
C GLY A 688 46.09 40.62 64.20
N LYS A 689 46.16 41.19 65.42
CA LYS A 689 46.27 42.63 65.78
C LYS A 689 45.71 43.69 64.78
N SER A 690 44.54 44.28 65.08
CA SER A 690 44.34 45.74 64.94
C SER A 690 43.28 46.32 65.90
N ARG A 691 43.76 47.22 66.76
CA ARG A 691 43.14 48.05 67.80
C ARG A 691 41.80 48.78 67.53
N LYS A 692 41.03 48.97 68.62
CA LYS A 692 40.03 50.05 68.94
C LYS A 692 38.65 49.95 68.24
N HIS A 693 37.48 50.29 68.84
CA HIS A 693 37.12 50.77 70.20
C HIS A 693 35.58 50.58 70.42
N THR A 694 35.12 50.24 71.66
CA THR A 694 33.77 50.53 72.29
C THR A 694 32.43 50.18 71.58
N GLN A 695 31.27 49.87 72.23
CA GLN A 695 30.87 49.46 73.60
C GLN A 695 29.32 49.19 73.63
N GLY A 696 28.81 48.33 74.52
CA GLY A 696 27.36 48.05 74.80
C GLY A 696 26.86 46.72 74.20
N GLU A 697 26.48 45.67 74.96
CA GLU A 697 25.31 45.48 75.88
C GLU A 697 23.96 45.34 75.11
N THR A 698 23.02 44.40 75.36
CA THR A 698 22.73 43.55 76.55
C THR A 698 22.07 42.19 76.17
N GLU A 699 21.88 41.34 77.19
CA GLU A 699 21.24 40.01 77.39
C GLU A 699 19.82 39.80 76.75
N SER A 700 19.07 38.66 76.85
CA SER A 700 19.04 37.54 77.83
C SER A 700 18.37 36.24 77.32
N GLU A 701 18.49 35.16 78.11
CA GLU A 701 17.95 33.80 77.92
C GLU A 701 16.47 33.61 78.34
N THR A 702 15.81 32.49 77.95
CA THR A 702 15.18 31.52 78.91
C THR A 702 14.69 30.22 78.24
N GLU A 703 14.48 29.16 79.05
CA GLU A 703 14.44 27.73 78.67
C GLU A 703 13.07 27.04 79.06
N PRO A 704 12.86 25.69 79.10
CA PRO A 704 11.63 25.06 78.59
C PRO A 704 10.84 24.21 79.64
N GLN A 705 9.88 23.38 79.19
CA GLN A 705 9.35 22.26 80.01
C GLN A 705 8.73 21.10 79.18
N ALA A 706 8.68 19.91 79.76
CA ALA A 706 8.41 18.62 79.11
C ALA A 706 7.31 17.78 79.81
N ARG A 707 6.85 16.68 79.20
CA ARG A 707 6.35 15.46 79.88
C ARG A 707 6.16 14.24 78.95
N GLU A 708 6.05 13.05 79.55
CA GLU A 708 6.29 11.72 78.95
C GLU A 708 5.31 10.65 79.53
N LEU A 709 5.31 9.42 78.96
CA LEU A 709 4.72 8.14 79.44
C LEU A 709 3.20 7.92 79.15
N GLU A 710 2.66 6.70 78.87
CA GLU A 710 3.22 5.32 78.91
C GLU A 710 2.51 4.27 77.98
N LYS A 711 3.06 3.03 77.97
CA LYS A 711 2.85 1.72 77.28
C LYS A 711 1.37 1.22 77.05
N ILE A 712 1.02 0.16 76.27
CA ILE A 712 1.48 -1.27 76.21
C ILE A 712 1.23 -1.91 74.81
N ALA A 713 1.91 -3.03 74.49
CA ALA A 713 1.99 -3.69 73.17
C ALA A 713 1.42 -5.13 73.09
N ILE A 714 1.24 -5.66 71.86
CA ILE A 714 1.27 -7.11 71.52
C ILE A 714 2.00 -7.32 70.16
N HIS A 715 2.91 -8.30 70.11
CA HIS A 715 3.67 -8.79 68.92
C HIS A 715 2.85 -9.90 68.17
N LEU A 716 3.12 -10.33 66.93
CA LEU A 716 4.37 -10.86 66.35
C LEU A 716 4.20 -11.13 64.82
N GLY A 717 5.25 -11.00 63.99
CA GLY A 717 5.24 -11.45 62.58
C GLY A 717 6.21 -10.72 61.64
N SER A 718 7.42 -11.26 61.44
CA SER A 718 8.54 -10.73 60.63
C SER A 718 8.27 -10.73 59.09
N SER A 719 9.01 -10.06 58.19
CA SER A 719 10.43 -9.62 58.17
C SER A 719 10.65 -8.43 57.17
N PRO A 720 11.86 -7.88 56.88
CA PRO A 720 12.11 -6.45 57.06
C PRO A 720 12.49 -5.65 55.80
N CYS A 721 12.31 -4.33 55.85
CA CYS A 721 13.02 -3.37 54.99
C CYS A 721 13.50 -2.17 55.82
N SER A 722 14.64 -1.60 55.42
CA SER A 722 15.50 -0.78 56.27
C SER A 722 15.03 0.65 56.50
N VAL A 723 15.39 1.20 57.66
CA VAL A 723 15.25 2.62 57.98
C VAL A 723 16.29 3.42 57.17
N ALA A 724 15.92 3.80 55.94
CA ALA A 724 16.72 4.66 55.06
C ALA A 724 15.91 5.77 54.33
N ASP A 725 14.57 5.72 54.36
CA ASP A 725 13.71 6.55 53.49
C ASP A 725 13.33 7.95 54.01
N ARG A 726 13.81 8.39 55.18
CA ARG A 726 13.40 9.70 55.76
C ARG A 726 14.36 10.87 55.54
N LEU A 727 15.44 10.68 54.79
CA LEU A 727 16.39 11.76 54.42
C LEU A 727 16.49 11.99 52.89
N GLY A 728 15.74 11.24 52.07
CA GLY A 728 15.60 11.49 50.63
C GLY A 728 14.49 12.49 50.26
N ALA A 729 13.55 12.76 51.18
CA ALA A 729 12.35 13.56 50.89
C ALA A 729 12.63 15.07 50.69
N ASP A 730 13.74 15.59 51.22
CA ASP A 730 14.00 17.03 51.33
C ASP A 730 14.78 17.63 50.13
N ARG A 731 14.97 16.85 49.06
CA ARG A 731 15.54 17.32 47.77
C ARG A 731 14.56 17.32 46.60
N LEU A 732 13.32 16.85 46.80
CA LEU A 732 12.28 16.80 45.75
C LEU A 732 11.37 18.03 45.73
N ALA A 733 11.54 18.97 46.67
CA ALA A 733 10.68 20.13 46.87
C ALA A 733 11.04 21.38 46.03
N CYS A 734 11.46 21.23 44.76
CA CYS A 734 11.48 22.37 43.81
C CYS A 734 11.50 21.97 42.31
N MET A 735 10.67 21.01 41.90
CA MET A 735 10.31 20.89 40.48
C MET A 735 9.17 21.85 40.17
N GLN A 736 9.51 23.04 39.67
CA GLN A 736 8.51 23.98 39.15
C GLN A 736 7.73 23.30 38.02
N ALA A 737 6.39 23.43 38.03
CA ALA A 737 5.59 22.93 36.92
C ALA A 737 6.01 23.64 35.62
N PRO A 738 6.25 22.90 34.51
CA PRO A 738 6.71 23.51 33.27
C PRO A 738 5.63 24.45 32.72
N GLN A 739 5.98 25.72 32.51
CA GLN A 739 5.05 26.69 31.93
C GLN A 739 4.88 26.44 30.42
N VAL A 740 5.92 25.93 29.75
CA VAL A 740 5.86 25.60 28.32
C VAL A 740 6.45 24.21 28.09
N LYS A 741 5.70 23.36 27.39
CA LYS A 741 6.20 22.09 26.83
C LYS A 741 6.37 22.25 25.33
N LEU A 742 7.53 21.90 24.81
CA LEU A 742 7.84 21.96 23.39
C LEU A 742 7.86 20.56 22.79
N ALA A 743 7.22 20.40 21.64
CA ALA A 743 7.35 19.24 20.79
C ALA A 743 8.15 19.63 19.54
N ILE A 744 9.47 19.45 19.59
CA ILE A 744 10.35 19.77 18.47
C ILE A 744 10.27 18.64 17.42
N GLN A 745 9.85 19.00 16.21
CA GLN A 745 9.62 18.08 15.09
C GLN A 745 10.58 18.37 13.94
N LEU A 746 11.42 17.39 13.61
CA LEU A 746 12.14 17.37 12.33
C LEU A 746 11.21 16.85 11.24
N THR A 747 10.86 17.73 10.31
CA THR A 747 9.90 17.39 9.25
C THR A 747 10.61 16.78 8.04
N ASN A 748 9.85 16.11 7.16
CA ASN A 748 10.38 15.42 5.98
C ASN A 748 9.51 15.69 4.74
N LYS A 749 10.08 15.61 3.54
CA LYS A 749 9.36 15.81 2.25
C LYS A 749 8.10 14.97 2.09
N ASN A 750 8.07 13.79 2.69
CA ASN A 750 6.98 12.83 2.62
C ASN A 750 5.78 13.16 3.53
N GLN A 751 5.90 14.19 4.38
CA GLN A 751 4.86 14.63 5.32
C GLN A 751 3.93 15.71 4.75
N TYR A 752 4.31 16.27 3.60
CA TYR A 752 3.61 17.36 2.92
C TYR A 752 3.02 16.91 1.59
N CYS A 753 2.03 17.66 1.11
CA CYS A 753 1.61 17.62 -0.28
C CYS A 753 2.79 17.98 -1.22
N TYR A 754 2.81 17.36 -2.39
CA TYR A 754 3.89 17.50 -3.36
C TYR A 754 3.96 18.94 -3.88
N ALA A 755 5.15 19.53 -3.84
CA ALA A 755 5.42 20.91 -4.24
C ALA A 755 4.63 22.00 -3.49
N SER A 756 3.96 21.68 -2.37
CA SER A 756 3.34 22.67 -1.47
C SER A 756 3.90 22.57 -0.05
N ARG A 757 3.34 23.36 0.88
CA ARG A 757 3.65 23.33 2.32
C ARG A 757 2.51 22.75 3.16
N ASP A 758 1.49 22.21 2.52
CA ASP A 758 0.31 21.66 3.19
C ASP A 758 0.64 20.30 3.78
N LEU A 759 0.24 20.07 5.03
CA LEU A 759 0.46 18.79 5.70
C LEU A 759 -0.53 17.74 5.22
N LEU A 760 -0.04 16.50 5.14
CA LEU A 760 -0.91 15.34 5.06
C LEU A 760 -1.62 15.10 6.40
N GLY A 761 -2.83 14.55 6.35
CA GLY A 761 -3.76 14.49 7.49
C GLY A 761 -3.19 13.85 8.75
N LEU A 762 -2.35 12.81 8.66
CA LEU A 762 -1.70 12.19 9.82
C LEU A 762 -0.78 13.18 10.57
N HIS A 763 -0.08 14.06 9.84
CA HIS A 763 0.82 15.05 10.42
C HIS A 763 0.07 16.29 10.90
N ASN A 764 -0.99 16.70 10.19
CA ASN A 764 -1.89 17.75 10.67
C ASN A 764 -2.61 17.33 11.96
N MET A 765 -3.12 16.09 12.01
CA MET A 765 -3.71 15.44 13.18
C MET A 765 -2.74 15.42 14.36
N LYS A 766 -1.48 15.03 14.15
CA LYS A 766 -0.45 15.06 15.20
C LYS A 766 -0.32 16.46 15.81
N ARG A 767 -0.30 17.51 14.98
CA ARG A 767 -0.14 18.90 15.47
C ARG A 767 -1.34 19.40 16.25
N ARG A 768 -2.58 19.19 15.76
CA ARG A 768 -3.79 19.57 16.53
C ARG A 768 -3.86 18.83 17.88
N GLN A 769 -3.51 17.55 17.92
CA GLN A 769 -3.46 16.75 19.14
C GLN A 769 -2.36 17.23 20.13
N LEU A 770 -1.17 17.58 19.64
CA LEU A 770 -0.11 18.15 20.49
C LEU A 770 -0.55 19.48 21.11
N ASN A 771 -1.17 20.36 20.31
CA ASN A 771 -1.71 21.63 20.78
C ASN A 771 -2.81 21.42 21.82
N GLN A 772 -3.71 20.44 21.62
CA GLN A 772 -4.75 20.07 22.60
C GLN A 772 -4.17 19.56 23.93
N LEU A 773 -3.02 18.87 23.90
CA LEU A 773 -2.29 18.45 25.10
C LEU A 773 -1.40 19.54 25.72
N GLY A 774 -1.47 20.78 25.22
CA GLY A 774 -0.70 21.92 25.75
C GLY A 774 0.77 21.95 25.32
N TYR A 775 1.17 21.19 24.29
CA TYR A 775 2.49 21.31 23.69
C TYR A 775 2.49 22.40 22.62
N ARG A 776 3.53 23.24 22.60
CA ARG A 776 3.83 24.15 21.49
C ARG A 776 4.73 23.41 20.51
N VAL A 777 4.25 23.20 19.28
CA VAL A 777 5.01 22.51 18.24
C VAL A 777 6.09 23.43 17.68
N VAL A 778 7.33 22.94 17.64
CA VAL A 778 8.49 23.65 17.09
C VAL A 778 8.99 22.91 15.87
N GLU A 779 9.10 23.58 14.72
CA GLU A 779 9.35 22.91 13.45
C GLU A 779 10.73 23.22 12.87
N LEU A 780 11.51 22.16 12.74
CA LEU A 780 12.73 22.13 11.95
C LEU A 780 12.34 21.65 10.54
N PHE A 781 11.93 22.59 9.71
CA PHE A 781 11.48 22.31 8.35
C PHE A 781 12.62 21.73 7.51
N HIS A 782 12.37 20.66 6.76
CA HIS A 782 13.42 20.04 5.95
C HIS A 782 14.06 20.99 4.93
N TRP A 783 13.34 21.99 4.42
CA TRP A 783 13.87 23.00 3.49
C TRP A 783 14.71 24.09 4.17
N GLU A 784 14.65 24.21 5.50
CA GLU A 784 15.50 25.10 6.30
C GLU A 784 16.69 24.33 6.90
N TRP A 785 16.40 23.19 7.53
CA TRP A 785 17.38 22.41 8.27
C TRP A 785 18.40 21.70 7.38
N LEU A 786 17.97 21.04 6.28
CA LEU A 786 18.90 20.28 5.44
C LEU A 786 19.97 21.17 4.77
N PRO A 787 19.67 22.39 4.28
CA PRO A 787 20.70 23.34 3.86
C PRO A 787 21.67 23.77 4.98
N LEU A 788 21.17 23.94 6.21
CA LEU A 788 21.99 24.33 7.37
C LEU A 788 23.00 23.27 7.81
N LEU A 789 22.81 21.99 7.46
CA LEU A 789 23.79 20.94 7.75
C LEU A 789 25.18 21.23 7.18
N LYS A 790 25.25 21.95 6.05
CA LYS A 790 26.50 22.39 5.39
C LYS A 790 27.11 23.66 5.97
N ARG A 791 26.43 24.31 6.93
CA ARG A 791 26.87 25.55 7.60
C ARG A 791 27.70 25.27 8.84
N THR A 792 28.28 26.31 9.41
CA THR A 792 29.08 26.20 10.65
C THR A 792 28.22 25.71 11.82
N ARG A 793 28.88 25.15 12.85
CA ARG A 793 28.21 24.77 14.11
C ARG A 793 27.51 25.97 14.76
N LEU A 794 28.09 27.17 14.66
CA LEU A 794 27.51 28.39 15.21
C LEU A 794 26.21 28.78 14.49
N GLU A 795 26.19 28.82 13.15
CA GLU A 795 24.96 29.09 12.38
C GLU A 795 23.84 28.10 12.73
N LYS A 796 24.15 26.80 12.87
CA LYS A 796 23.19 25.77 13.29
C LYS A 796 22.67 25.98 14.72
N LEU A 797 23.54 26.31 15.67
CA LEU A 797 23.13 26.60 17.05
C LEU A 797 22.28 27.86 17.15
N MET A 798 22.62 28.93 16.42
CA MET A 798 21.82 30.15 16.38
C MET A 798 20.41 29.89 15.85
N PHE A 799 20.29 29.13 14.75
CA PHE A 799 19.00 28.71 14.21
C PHE A 799 18.18 27.88 15.20
N LEU A 800 18.78 26.89 15.87
CA LEU A 800 18.09 26.08 16.87
C LEU A 800 17.67 26.91 18.09
N HIS A 801 18.49 27.87 18.52
CA HIS A 801 18.19 28.78 19.62
C HIS A 801 16.99 29.67 19.28
N GLU A 802 16.99 30.31 18.10
CA GLU A 802 15.86 31.08 17.59
C GLU A 802 14.58 30.20 17.51
N LYS A 803 14.71 29.00 16.96
CA LYS A 803 13.62 28.02 16.85
C LYS A 803 13.10 27.46 18.17
N VAL A 804 13.78 27.67 19.31
CA VAL A 804 13.34 27.18 20.63
C VAL A 804 12.90 28.33 21.55
N PHE A 805 13.64 29.45 21.56
CA PHE A 805 13.44 30.57 22.49
C PHE A 805 12.80 31.82 21.86
N THR A 806 12.80 31.95 20.53
CA THR A 806 12.07 33.03 19.83
C THR A 806 10.72 32.54 19.32
N SER A 807 10.63 31.25 18.96
CA SER A 807 9.37 30.55 18.65
C SER A 807 8.39 30.42 19.83
N THR A 808 8.76 30.92 21.01
CA THR A 808 8.06 30.80 22.29
C THR A 808 7.58 32.11 22.90
N LEU A 809 7.98 33.25 22.31
CA LEU A 809 7.36 34.56 22.54
C LEU A 809 6.00 34.70 21.82
#